data_AF-A0A349JZH4-F1
#
_entry.id   AF-A0A349JZH4-F1
#
_cell.length_a   1.000
_cell.length_b   1.000
_cell.length_c   1.000
_cell.angle_alpha   90.00
_cell.angle_beta   90.00
_cell.angle_gamma   90.00
#
_symmetry.space_group_name_H-M   'P 1'
#
loop_
_entity.id
_entity.type
_entity.pdbx_description
1 polymer ?
#
loop_
_entity_poly.entity_id
_entity_poly.type
_entity_poly.pdbx_seq_one_letter_code
_entity_poly.pdbx_strand_id
1 'polypeptide(L)'
;MNRSQSPLLPIFLPTLALSAALWAQVPSAPTSLPLEKTLETLFPETTGPCTLESGKDYSNFRVLLDYDATGSSRAQLIVFGDHVVDLPAGGQRRVEVAYEHAIGQAARVRVWHEGKLVNEGEDLENSAPAGQVAGAAVVANAADSKGTFRFDRDFTVMVKFNTRGNGPLVAKAPAAGKWVENGKMLFLRDGKMVYDVGWLGDIEGSKRVNDGKDHVVVLQMDGKTARLFIDGGLEAANREFMRPDVDSHVFKIGAGSADFGGRWDGKIANVRWWKRALSLAEVKALSSGREDTVNTPDYNWKPGGEPRPEVKPRRLAEVKYGRLPGYGSRVKLKAGAGFSLRRARIQPLERADHAALVRGWDGESLTRGKAVYGQLCVTCHGTIEKEGSLPTALRFHQGQFKNGNDPYRMFQTLERGYGLMVPQPQYTTAQKYDVIHYVRETFLKGRNEDQLSAVNEDYLERLPRGMSTVQERKGPRKAPQYVLQDYGNVLFWTMQVEGGNIAQKGMTVRVDDGPGGVAEGKAWMLYDHDTMRLAAAWTGDKFVDWRGIAFDGSHGTHTSIVGEKKFIFPNAPMWANPAEGGYEDARILGRDNKPYGPLPRRWVKFRGLQYVGGEAVIDYTVGETEIREVPQWDGGEQAFVRVMKIGPGGKALRMRLNTEREHVFPASKVAQIYRVVIGEGIEVRAARAGDEELFGRKPEPRFQGRLVTRITRGADDGPFAVDVLPTPPPAENPWQSWMRTSGFDYFEGGKSAAVCTWNGDVWIVDGIDQSEGVLQWQRICSGLFQPLGLRIVDGRIYVGCRDMIALLRDHNGDRETDYLEVFNNDHQVTEHFHEFAMGLQTDDDGNFYYAKSARHALTAVVPHHGTLLRVSRDGSKTDILATGFRAANGVCLNPDGTFIVTDQEGHWNPKNRINWVKGTGKNDFYGNMFGYHSITDSSDSVMTSPLCWITNGFDRSPAELLWVPEDSAWKSLRGSLLNLSYGYGKIYVVPHEKVNGQVQGGMCELPFKQFPTGVMRGRFHPGDGQLYACGMFAWAGNQRQAGGFYRVRATGEPAHVPVGLATAPQTVKVTFSDPLDKAATENAGAWAIEAWNLKRTRNYGSRHYDQRPWKVSKAALSPDGRSVTLTVPELAPTWGMSIRCKTRGVNGMEVVREIHNSVYNIEK
;
A
#
# COMPACT_ATOMS: atom_id res chain seq x y z
N MET A 1 -38.97 14.14 -82.86
CA MET A 1 -40.16 14.06 -81.98
C MET A 1 -39.77 13.53 -80.60
N ASN A 2 -39.33 14.32 -79.62
CA ASN A 2 -38.62 15.60 -79.68
C ASN A 2 -37.45 15.59 -78.69
N ARG A 3 -36.26 15.71 -79.30
CA ARG A 3 -34.91 16.04 -78.80
C ARG A 3 -34.86 17.57 -78.54
N SER A 4 -33.93 18.22 -77.84
CA SER A 4 -32.57 17.94 -77.34
C SER A 4 -32.02 19.16 -76.55
N GLN A 5 -30.98 18.93 -75.71
CA GLN A 5 -29.73 19.74 -75.52
C GLN A 5 -29.86 21.21 -75.03
N SER A 6 -29.01 21.82 -74.18
CA SER A 6 -27.59 21.68 -73.78
C SER A 6 -27.29 22.66 -72.59
N PRO A 7 -26.06 22.70 -71.98
CA PRO A 7 -25.81 22.90 -70.55
C PRO A 7 -25.07 24.22 -70.17
N LEU A 8 -24.73 24.45 -68.87
CA LEU A 8 -23.56 25.24 -68.40
C LEU A 8 -23.25 25.09 -66.88
N LEU A 9 -21.94 25.13 -66.54
CA LEU A 9 -21.26 24.92 -65.24
C LEU A 9 -21.45 26.05 -64.19
N PRO A 10 -21.14 25.81 -62.89
CA PRO A 10 -21.14 26.83 -61.82
C PRO A 10 -19.72 27.37 -61.48
N ILE A 11 -19.65 28.61 -60.98
CA ILE A 11 -18.45 29.23 -60.39
C ILE A 11 -18.77 29.77 -58.99
N PHE A 12 -17.86 29.50 -58.05
CA PHE A 12 -17.81 29.89 -56.64
C PHE A 12 -17.41 31.36 -56.41
N LEU A 13 -17.84 31.94 -55.27
CA LEU A 13 -17.05 32.73 -54.28
C LEU A 13 -17.97 33.15 -53.09
N PRO A 14 -17.43 33.49 -51.89
CA PRO A 14 -17.88 32.96 -50.61
C PRO A 14 -18.49 34.02 -49.67
N THR A 15 -19.36 33.56 -48.79
CA THR A 15 -19.98 34.38 -47.73
C THR A 15 -19.18 34.29 -46.42
N LEU A 16 -18.76 35.46 -45.91
CA LEU A 16 -18.33 35.68 -44.53
C LEU A 16 -19.48 35.37 -43.57
N ALA A 17 -19.24 34.46 -42.62
CA ALA A 17 -20.07 34.27 -41.44
C ALA A 17 -19.27 34.71 -40.20
N LEU A 18 -19.81 35.69 -39.48
CA LEU A 18 -19.35 36.02 -38.12
C LEU A 18 -19.71 34.84 -37.20
N SER A 19 -18.69 34.14 -36.71
CA SER A 19 -18.80 33.17 -35.63
C SER A 19 -18.82 33.87 -34.28
N ALA A 20 -19.90 33.67 -33.52
CA ALA A 20 -19.90 33.94 -32.09
C ALA A 20 -18.95 32.94 -31.41
N ALA A 21 -17.93 33.48 -30.73
CA ALA A 21 -16.91 32.70 -30.05
C ALA A 21 -17.53 31.82 -28.95
N LEU A 22 -17.46 30.50 -29.13
CA LEU A 22 -17.52 29.54 -28.05
C LEU A 22 -16.40 29.89 -27.06
N TRP A 23 -16.78 30.29 -25.84
CA TRP A 23 -15.85 30.31 -24.72
C TRP A 23 -15.52 28.86 -24.37
N ALA A 24 -14.47 28.32 -24.99
CA ALA A 24 -13.83 27.09 -24.56
C ALA A 24 -13.46 27.25 -23.08
N GLN A 25 -13.98 26.38 -22.22
CA GLN A 25 -13.51 26.29 -20.84
C GLN A 25 -12.01 26.07 -20.87
N VAL A 26 -11.27 27.02 -20.32
CA VAL A 26 -9.83 26.92 -20.11
C VAL A 26 -9.57 25.63 -19.31
N PRO A 27 -8.73 24.70 -19.80
CA PRO A 27 -8.36 23.51 -19.05
C PRO A 27 -7.86 23.88 -17.66
N SER A 28 -8.27 23.11 -16.63
CA SER A 28 -7.69 23.24 -15.29
C SER A 28 -6.16 23.23 -15.39
N ALA A 29 -5.49 24.19 -14.76
CA ALA A 29 -4.04 24.32 -14.87
C ALA A 29 -3.35 22.99 -14.49
N PRO A 30 -2.34 22.55 -15.27
CA PRO A 30 -1.66 21.29 -15.00
C PRO A 30 -1.04 21.29 -13.60
N THR A 31 -1.19 20.20 -12.85
CA THR A 31 -0.71 20.09 -11.45
C THR A 31 0.80 19.86 -11.38
N SER A 32 1.42 19.43 -12.48
CA SER A 32 2.87 19.33 -12.59
C SER A 32 3.52 20.71 -12.65
N LEU A 33 4.73 20.83 -12.10
CA LEU A 33 5.49 22.08 -12.11
C LEU A 33 6.07 22.32 -13.52
N PRO A 34 5.71 23.42 -14.20
CA PRO A 34 6.36 23.80 -15.45
C PRO A 34 7.81 24.26 -15.19
N LEU A 35 8.69 24.13 -16.18
CA LEU A 35 10.12 24.43 -16.02
C LEU A 35 10.38 25.88 -15.61
N GLU A 36 9.57 26.82 -16.07
CA GLU A 36 9.70 28.24 -15.72
C GLU A 36 9.56 28.47 -14.21
N LYS A 37 8.75 27.64 -13.53
CA LYS A 37 8.54 27.68 -12.09
C LYS A 37 9.57 26.88 -11.29
N THR A 38 10.52 26.24 -11.95
CA THR A 38 11.62 25.54 -11.27
C THR A 38 12.82 26.46 -11.00
N LEU A 39 12.83 27.67 -11.55
CA LEU A 39 13.89 28.66 -11.33
C LEU A 39 13.32 29.87 -10.58
N GLU A 40 13.96 30.25 -9.47
CA GLU A 40 13.66 31.47 -8.72
C GLU A 40 14.68 32.55 -9.10
N THR A 41 14.27 33.82 -9.18
CA THR A 41 15.21 34.94 -9.28
C THR A 41 15.95 35.09 -7.96
N LEU A 42 17.28 34.97 -7.98
CA LEU A 42 18.13 35.08 -6.80
C LEU A 42 18.47 36.53 -6.49
N PHE A 43 18.91 37.28 -7.51
CA PHE A 43 19.27 38.69 -7.41
C PHE A 43 18.68 39.49 -8.58
N PRO A 44 18.31 40.77 -8.35
CA PRO A 44 17.90 41.66 -9.43
C PRO A 44 19.09 42.01 -10.34
N GLU A 45 18.80 42.49 -11.55
CA GLU A 45 19.80 43.09 -12.42
C GLU A 45 20.54 44.21 -11.70
N THR A 46 21.88 44.17 -11.70
CA THR A 46 22.70 45.06 -10.88
C THR A 46 24.04 45.33 -11.56
N THR A 47 24.48 46.59 -11.55
CA THR A 47 25.83 46.98 -11.97
C THR A 47 26.76 47.15 -10.76
N GLY A 48 28.03 46.79 -10.93
CA GLY A 48 29.04 46.92 -9.87
C GLY A 48 29.54 48.36 -9.71
N PRO A 49 30.07 48.73 -8.52
CA PRO A 49 30.37 47.84 -7.40
C PRO A 49 29.12 47.45 -6.60
N CYS A 50 28.99 46.17 -6.27
CA CYS A 50 27.86 45.63 -5.53
C CYS A 50 28.27 44.51 -4.56
N THR A 51 27.47 44.35 -3.51
CA THR A 51 27.53 43.19 -2.60
C THR A 51 26.09 42.77 -2.32
N LEU A 52 25.69 41.64 -2.87
CA LEU A 52 24.34 41.09 -2.76
C LEU A 52 24.39 39.82 -1.93
N GLU A 53 23.37 39.57 -1.11
CA GLU A 53 23.23 38.38 -0.28
C GLU A 53 21.80 37.87 -0.37
N SER A 54 21.62 36.54 -0.44
CA SER A 54 20.29 35.95 -0.51
C SER A 54 19.48 36.23 0.75
N GLY A 55 18.17 36.43 0.61
CA GLY A 55 17.26 36.71 1.75
C GLY A 55 16.96 35.50 2.66
N LYS A 56 17.25 34.29 2.20
CA LYS A 56 17.11 33.01 2.94
C LYS A 56 18.29 32.08 2.67
N ASP A 57 18.41 31.05 3.50
CA ASP A 57 19.34 29.94 3.29
C ASP A 57 18.77 28.97 2.25
N TYR A 58 19.65 28.44 1.40
CA TYR A 58 19.32 27.42 0.43
C TYR A 58 20.14 26.16 0.72
N SER A 59 19.54 24.99 0.51
CA SER A 59 20.20 23.68 0.60
C SER A 59 20.24 23.03 -0.78
N ASN A 60 21.32 22.31 -1.12
CA ASN A 60 21.41 21.50 -2.34
C ASN A 60 20.89 22.24 -3.59
N PHE A 61 21.56 23.30 -4.02
CA PHE A 61 21.04 24.21 -5.05
C PHE A 61 22.07 24.45 -6.15
N ARG A 62 21.60 24.91 -7.30
CA ARG A 62 22.43 25.53 -8.33
C ARG A 62 22.08 26.99 -8.53
N VAL A 63 23.09 27.82 -8.79
CA VAL A 63 22.98 29.23 -9.17
C VAL A 63 23.39 29.36 -10.63
N LEU A 64 22.60 30.08 -11.43
CA LEU A 64 22.89 30.40 -12.83
C LEU A 64 23.05 31.91 -12.96
N LEU A 65 24.23 32.36 -13.38
CA LEU A 65 24.60 33.75 -13.55
C LEU A 65 24.86 34.06 -15.02
N ASP A 66 24.16 35.06 -15.56
CA ASP A 66 24.47 35.70 -16.85
C ASP A 66 24.98 37.13 -16.56
N TYR A 67 26.22 37.46 -16.94
CA TYR A 67 26.82 38.76 -16.61
C TYR A 67 27.85 39.25 -17.63
N ASP A 68 28.30 40.50 -17.47
CA ASP A 68 29.50 41.07 -18.07
C ASP A 68 30.48 41.46 -16.96
N ALA A 69 31.77 41.24 -17.14
CA ALA A 69 32.78 41.58 -16.14
C ALA A 69 34.09 42.03 -16.79
N THR A 70 34.65 43.15 -16.35
CA THR A 70 36.04 43.51 -16.65
C THR A 70 37.00 42.80 -15.70
N GLY A 71 38.28 42.68 -16.06
CA GLY A 71 39.31 42.10 -15.17
C GLY A 71 39.48 42.87 -13.84
N SER A 72 39.15 44.17 -13.83
CA SER A 72 39.15 45.00 -12.62
C SER A 72 37.98 44.75 -11.68
N SER A 73 36.91 44.10 -12.15
CA SER A 73 35.71 43.87 -11.34
C SER A 73 35.92 42.83 -10.23
N ARG A 74 36.85 41.88 -10.39
CA ARG A 74 37.13 40.79 -9.43
C ARG A 74 35.84 40.18 -8.86
N ALA A 75 34.88 39.87 -9.74
CA ALA A 75 33.57 39.38 -9.33
C ALA A 75 33.66 37.98 -8.72
N GLN A 76 32.95 37.75 -7.62
CA GLN A 76 33.04 36.56 -6.78
C GLN A 76 31.67 36.12 -6.28
N LEU A 77 31.37 34.83 -6.40
CA LEU A 77 30.23 34.18 -5.75
C LEU A 77 30.72 33.44 -4.50
N ILE A 78 30.11 33.69 -3.34
CA ILE A 78 30.50 33.08 -2.07
C ILE A 78 29.37 32.21 -1.57
N VAL A 79 29.69 30.96 -1.27
CA VAL A 79 28.79 29.95 -0.69
C VAL A 79 29.46 29.32 0.54
N PHE A 80 28.72 28.57 1.35
CA PHE A 80 29.20 27.98 2.60
C PHE A 80 29.88 28.99 3.55
N GLY A 81 29.39 30.24 3.58
CA GLY A 81 29.92 31.32 4.43
C GLY A 81 31.16 32.03 3.87
N ASP A 82 32.16 31.28 3.40
CA ASP A 82 33.46 31.80 2.95
C ASP A 82 34.07 31.09 1.74
N HIS A 83 33.43 30.06 1.18
CA HIS A 83 33.94 29.41 -0.01
C HIS A 83 33.70 30.29 -1.24
N VAL A 84 34.78 30.77 -1.85
CA VAL A 84 34.76 31.73 -2.97
C VAL A 84 34.89 31.00 -4.31
N VAL A 85 33.99 31.34 -5.23
CA VAL A 85 34.05 31.00 -6.65
C VAL A 85 34.29 32.27 -7.44
N ASP A 86 35.47 32.40 -8.04
CA ASP A 86 35.80 33.55 -8.89
C ASP A 86 35.03 33.49 -10.21
N LEU A 87 34.44 34.63 -10.59
CA LEU A 87 33.68 34.78 -11.82
C LEU A 87 34.60 35.34 -12.92
N PRO A 88 34.83 34.62 -14.04
CA PRO A 88 35.74 35.06 -15.09
C PRO A 88 35.31 36.36 -15.76
N ALA A 89 36.29 37.17 -16.15
CA ALA A 89 36.07 38.39 -16.94
C ALA A 89 35.65 38.07 -18.40
N GLY A 90 34.87 38.95 -19.00
CA GLY A 90 34.42 38.92 -20.39
C GLY A 90 33.00 39.44 -20.57
N GLY A 91 32.61 39.64 -21.83
CA GLY A 91 31.23 39.93 -22.19
C GLY A 91 30.40 38.65 -22.31
N GLN A 92 29.11 38.76 -22.01
CA GLN A 92 28.10 37.72 -22.13
C GLN A 92 28.44 36.39 -21.44
N ARG A 93 29.11 36.46 -20.28
CA ARG A 93 29.48 35.27 -19.51
C ARG A 93 28.28 34.56 -18.93
N ARG A 94 28.33 33.23 -18.93
CA ARG A 94 27.43 32.33 -18.20
C ARG A 94 28.21 31.42 -17.27
N VAL A 95 27.93 31.54 -15.98
CA VAL A 95 28.52 30.69 -14.94
C VAL A 95 27.42 29.99 -14.17
N GLU A 96 27.59 28.69 -13.96
CA GLU A 96 26.72 27.90 -13.11
C GLU A 96 27.51 27.32 -11.94
N VAL A 97 26.96 27.44 -10.72
CA VAL A 97 27.57 26.93 -9.49
C VAL A 97 26.59 26.03 -8.76
N ALA A 98 26.93 24.76 -8.57
CA ALA A 98 26.13 23.81 -7.80
C ALA A 98 26.74 23.61 -6.41
N TYR A 99 25.97 23.92 -5.37
CA TYR A 99 26.28 23.67 -3.98
C TYR A 99 25.53 22.41 -3.51
N GLU A 100 26.28 21.38 -3.12
CA GLU A 100 25.78 20.10 -2.62
C GLU A 100 26.17 19.95 -1.16
N HIS A 101 25.20 19.71 -0.28
CA HIS A 101 25.50 19.49 1.13
C HIS A 101 24.39 18.64 1.77
N ALA A 102 24.35 17.36 1.38
CA ALA A 102 23.40 16.41 1.94
C ALA A 102 23.64 16.19 3.44
N ILE A 103 22.58 15.89 4.18
CA ILE A 103 22.68 15.59 5.62
C ILE A 103 23.67 14.44 5.85
N GLY A 104 24.62 14.66 6.75
CA GLY A 104 25.65 13.68 7.08
C GLY A 104 26.84 13.60 6.10
N GLN A 105 26.89 14.45 5.08
CA GLN A 105 28.02 14.51 4.14
C GLN A 105 28.74 15.85 4.19
N ALA A 106 29.97 15.89 3.68
CA ALA A 106 30.67 17.15 3.45
C ALA A 106 29.99 17.96 2.33
N ALA A 107 30.12 19.28 2.39
CA ALA A 107 29.69 20.16 1.32
C ALA A 107 30.63 20.03 0.12
N ARG A 108 30.10 20.22 -1.08
CA ARG A 108 30.85 20.21 -2.34
C ARG A 108 30.33 21.31 -3.26
N VAL A 109 31.23 21.97 -3.99
CA VAL A 109 30.89 23.04 -4.94
C VAL A 109 31.42 22.69 -6.33
N ARG A 110 30.52 22.59 -7.30
CA ARG A 110 30.85 22.33 -8.71
C ARG A 110 30.59 23.56 -9.55
N VAL A 111 31.42 23.80 -10.57
CA VAL A 111 31.36 25.02 -11.38
C VAL A 111 31.39 24.69 -12.86
N TRP A 112 30.50 25.32 -13.63
CA TRP A 112 30.48 25.28 -15.09
C TRP A 112 30.64 26.67 -15.67
N HIS A 113 31.44 26.78 -16.72
CA HIS A 113 31.57 27.98 -17.55
C HIS A 113 31.03 27.68 -18.94
N GLU A 114 30.06 28.48 -19.40
CA GLU A 114 29.44 28.33 -20.73
C GLU A 114 28.97 26.88 -20.98
N GLY A 115 28.38 26.26 -19.96
CA GLY A 115 27.88 24.89 -19.98
C GLY A 115 28.93 23.78 -19.82
N LYS A 116 30.23 24.11 -19.81
CA LYS A 116 31.33 23.14 -19.61
C LYS A 116 31.73 23.06 -18.13
N LEU A 117 31.80 21.85 -17.58
CA LEU A 117 32.26 21.62 -16.21
C LEU A 117 33.74 21.99 -16.13
N VAL A 118 34.08 22.95 -15.27
CA VAL A 118 35.46 23.43 -15.07
C VAL A 118 35.98 23.09 -13.66
N ASN A 119 35.08 22.77 -12.73
CA ASN A 119 35.42 22.27 -11.40
C ASN A 119 34.43 21.15 -11.02
N GLU A 120 34.93 19.93 -10.89
CA GLU A 120 34.14 18.75 -10.52
C GLU A 120 33.74 18.71 -9.03
N GLY A 121 34.32 19.62 -8.23
CA GLY A 121 34.04 19.83 -6.81
C GLY A 121 34.75 18.85 -5.90
N GLU A 122 35.58 19.38 -5.00
CA GLU A 122 36.14 18.65 -3.86
C GLU A 122 35.32 18.91 -2.60
N ASP A 123 35.47 18.04 -1.59
CA ASP A 123 34.81 18.21 -0.30
C ASP A 123 35.38 19.45 0.40
N LEU A 124 34.50 20.39 0.77
CA LEU A 124 34.90 21.63 1.42
C LEU A 124 35.43 21.34 2.83
N GLU A 125 36.56 21.94 3.17
CA GLU A 125 37.10 21.86 4.53
C GLU A 125 36.09 22.35 5.58
N ASN A 126 36.06 21.70 6.74
CA ASN A 126 35.18 22.04 7.87
C ASN A 126 33.67 21.99 7.57
N SER A 127 33.27 21.30 6.49
CA SER A 127 31.87 21.13 6.10
C SER A 127 31.25 19.81 6.56
N ALA A 128 32.07 18.80 6.88
CA ALA A 128 31.58 17.59 7.53
C ALA A 128 31.02 17.91 8.93
N PRO A 129 29.87 17.34 9.34
CA PRO A 129 29.34 17.51 10.69
C PRO A 129 30.39 17.16 11.75
N ALA A 130 30.47 17.96 12.81
CA ALA A 130 31.47 17.82 13.87
C ALA A 130 31.54 16.37 14.40
N GLY A 131 32.65 15.71 14.09
CA GLY A 131 32.87 14.31 14.40
C GLY A 131 34.29 13.84 14.14
N GLN A 132 35.30 14.70 14.32
CA GLN A 132 36.71 14.29 14.39
C GLN A 132 37.51 15.23 15.29
N VAL A 133 37.87 14.76 16.50
CA VAL A 133 39.13 15.12 17.19
C VAL A 133 39.64 13.90 17.99
N ALA A 134 40.90 13.54 17.71
CA ALA A 134 41.94 12.85 18.49
C ALA A 134 41.65 11.57 19.33
N GLY A 135 42.28 10.46 18.92
CA GLY A 135 43.41 9.92 19.69
C GLY A 135 43.18 9.25 21.05
N ALA A 136 42.12 8.48 21.25
CA ALA A 136 42.01 7.36 22.21
C ALA A 136 40.60 6.78 22.06
N ALA A 137 40.43 5.45 22.16
CA ALA A 137 39.15 4.74 22.29
C ALA A 137 37.92 5.44 21.65
N VAL A 138 37.44 5.01 20.48
CA VAL A 138 36.25 5.64 19.89
C VAL A 138 35.04 5.32 20.77
N VAL A 139 34.59 6.29 21.55
CA VAL A 139 33.36 6.21 22.36
C VAL A 139 32.23 6.79 21.52
N ALA A 140 31.23 5.96 21.21
CA ALA A 140 30.02 6.44 20.57
C ALA A 140 29.29 7.45 21.48
N ASN A 141 28.60 8.42 20.89
CA ASN A 141 27.77 9.33 21.68
C ASN A 141 26.63 8.54 22.39
N ALA A 142 26.00 9.18 23.38
CA ALA A 142 24.96 8.53 24.18
C ALA A 142 23.73 8.10 23.34
N ALA A 143 23.39 8.87 22.30
CA ALA A 143 22.26 8.54 21.43
C ALA A 143 22.54 7.28 20.59
N ASP A 144 23.73 7.15 20.02
CA ASP A 144 24.13 5.97 19.25
C ASP A 144 24.36 4.76 20.14
N SER A 145 24.90 4.96 21.35
CA SER A 145 25.02 3.88 22.34
C SER A 145 23.64 3.34 22.77
N LYS A 146 22.61 4.20 22.87
CA LYS A 146 21.24 3.80 23.21
C LYS A 146 20.39 3.33 22.03
N GLY A 147 20.68 3.81 20.82
CA GLY A 147 19.86 3.57 19.64
C GLY A 147 20.49 2.62 18.61
N THR A 148 21.76 2.81 18.30
CA THR A 148 22.44 2.10 17.20
C THR A 148 23.10 0.82 17.68
N PHE A 149 23.92 0.89 18.73
CA PHE A 149 24.75 -0.22 19.21
C PHE A 149 24.05 -1.05 20.28
N ARG A 150 22.94 -1.71 19.94
CA ARG A 150 22.12 -2.50 20.88
C ARG A 150 22.57 -3.96 20.92
N PHE A 151 22.99 -4.45 22.08
CA PHE A 151 23.43 -5.85 22.27
C PHE A 151 22.32 -6.75 22.84
N ASP A 152 21.14 -6.20 23.10
CA ASP A 152 20.00 -6.85 23.74
C ASP A 152 18.87 -7.24 22.77
N ARG A 153 19.20 -7.37 21.49
CA ARG A 153 18.32 -7.75 20.38
C ARG A 153 19.17 -8.27 19.23
N ASP A 154 18.54 -8.58 18.09
CA ASP A 154 19.25 -8.98 16.89
C ASP A 154 20.26 -7.91 16.43
N PHE A 155 21.50 -8.33 16.21
CA PHE A 155 22.53 -7.47 15.64
C PHE A 155 23.60 -8.30 14.93
N THR A 156 24.41 -7.63 14.12
CA THR A 156 25.66 -8.18 13.62
C THR A 156 26.72 -7.09 13.64
N VAL A 157 27.89 -7.38 14.21
CA VAL A 157 29.06 -6.50 14.17
C VAL A 157 30.20 -7.22 13.46
N MET A 158 30.80 -6.54 12.48
CA MET A 158 31.98 -6.99 11.78
C MET A 158 33.14 -6.08 12.13
N VAL A 159 34.29 -6.68 12.44
CA VAL A 159 35.53 -5.97 12.71
C VAL A 159 36.65 -6.52 11.83
N LYS A 160 37.29 -5.63 11.08
CA LYS A 160 38.55 -5.91 10.38
C LYS A 160 39.72 -5.45 11.23
N PHE A 161 40.66 -6.34 11.51
CA PHE A 161 41.79 -6.01 12.36
C PHE A 161 43.06 -6.76 11.97
N ASN A 162 44.18 -6.28 12.50
CA ASN A 162 45.51 -6.88 12.40
C ASN A 162 46.24 -6.68 13.73
N THR A 163 46.84 -7.73 14.29
CA THR A 163 47.51 -7.66 15.59
C THR A 163 48.51 -8.79 15.79
N ARG A 164 49.53 -8.57 16.64
CA ARG A 164 50.36 -9.62 17.27
C ARG A 164 50.07 -9.78 18.77
N GLY A 165 49.31 -8.87 19.34
CA GLY A 165 48.97 -8.78 20.76
C GLY A 165 47.54 -9.24 21.06
N ASN A 166 46.96 -8.67 22.12
CA ASN A 166 45.63 -8.97 22.65
C ASN A 166 44.84 -7.67 22.88
N GLY A 167 43.61 -7.81 23.39
CA GLY A 167 42.81 -6.68 23.86
C GLY A 167 41.47 -6.54 23.14
N PRO A 168 40.72 -5.46 23.39
CA PRO A 168 39.34 -5.32 22.98
C PRO A 168 39.18 -4.73 21.59
N LEU A 169 38.30 -5.34 20.78
CA LEU A 169 37.92 -4.81 19.47
C LEU A 169 36.72 -3.86 19.60
N VAL A 170 35.64 -4.32 20.23
CA VAL A 170 34.46 -3.50 20.55
C VAL A 170 33.90 -3.87 21.92
N ALA A 171 33.36 -2.90 22.65
CA ALA A 171 32.73 -3.12 23.94
C ALA A 171 31.50 -2.22 24.15
N LYS A 172 30.55 -2.69 24.94
CA LYS A 172 29.45 -1.89 25.52
C LYS A 172 29.48 -2.04 27.04
N ALA A 173 30.08 -1.05 27.70
CA ALA A 173 30.42 -1.06 29.12
C ALA A 173 30.41 0.38 29.68
N PRO A 174 30.51 0.60 31.01
CA PRO A 174 30.60 1.94 31.58
C PRO A 174 31.70 2.77 30.91
N ALA A 175 31.49 4.08 30.75
CA ALA A 175 32.44 4.96 30.06
C ALA A 175 33.86 4.89 30.67
N ALA A 176 33.93 4.84 32.00
CA ALA A 176 35.14 4.58 32.76
C ALA A 176 34.83 3.71 34.00
N GLY A 177 35.86 3.11 34.60
CA GLY A 177 35.74 2.28 35.80
C GLY A 177 35.94 0.78 35.54
N LYS A 178 35.54 -0.02 36.54
CA LYS A 178 35.72 -1.48 36.55
C LYS A 178 34.77 -2.19 35.59
N TRP A 179 35.04 -3.46 35.29
CA TRP A 179 34.08 -4.36 34.65
C TRP A 179 32.88 -4.56 35.56
N VAL A 180 31.70 -4.62 34.97
CA VAL A 180 30.42 -4.68 35.70
C VAL A 180 29.49 -5.68 35.05
N GLU A 181 28.47 -6.09 35.82
CA GLU A 181 27.39 -6.93 35.34
C GLU A 181 26.78 -6.36 34.05
N ASN A 182 26.46 -7.25 33.10
CA ASN A 182 25.90 -6.90 31.80
C ASN A 182 26.81 -6.07 30.87
N GLY A 183 28.09 -5.86 31.20
CA GLY A 183 29.08 -5.41 30.21
C GLY A 183 29.16 -6.39 29.04
N LYS A 184 29.34 -5.90 27.81
CA LYS A 184 29.48 -6.72 26.59
C LYS A 184 30.80 -6.42 25.93
N MET A 185 31.60 -7.42 25.56
CA MET A 185 32.88 -7.15 24.92
C MET A 185 33.33 -8.26 23.99
N LEU A 186 33.73 -7.87 22.78
CA LEU A 186 34.42 -8.70 21.80
C LEU A 186 35.91 -8.34 21.82
N PHE A 187 36.77 -9.28 22.15
CA PHE A 187 38.19 -9.04 22.41
C PHE A 187 39.06 -10.27 22.10
N LEU A 188 40.38 -10.08 22.06
CA LEU A 188 41.35 -11.16 22.03
C LEU A 188 41.89 -11.44 23.43
N ARG A 189 41.92 -12.73 23.79
CA ARG A 189 42.59 -13.28 24.98
C ARG A 189 43.46 -14.45 24.55
N ASP A 190 44.73 -14.42 24.92
CA ASP A 190 45.73 -15.41 24.50
C ASP A 190 45.73 -15.71 23.00
N GLY A 191 45.53 -14.67 22.18
CA GLY A 191 45.50 -14.74 20.72
C GLY A 191 44.20 -15.30 20.12
N LYS A 192 43.23 -15.70 20.93
CA LYS A 192 41.93 -16.22 20.49
C LYS A 192 40.83 -15.19 20.66
N MET A 193 39.81 -15.27 19.81
CA MET A 193 38.67 -14.38 19.86
C MET A 193 37.66 -14.79 20.95
N VAL A 194 37.27 -13.85 21.79
CA VAL A 194 36.35 -14.03 22.91
C VAL A 194 35.23 -13.00 22.86
N TYR A 195 33.99 -13.44 23.07
CA TYR A 195 32.86 -12.56 23.35
C TYR A 195 32.33 -12.83 24.76
N ASP A 196 32.48 -11.85 25.65
CA ASP A 196 32.08 -11.91 27.07
C ASP A 196 30.83 -11.07 27.33
N VAL A 197 29.93 -11.64 28.12
CA VAL A 197 28.82 -10.94 28.75
C VAL A 197 29.01 -11.01 30.26
N GLY A 198 29.28 -9.86 30.87
CA GLY A 198 29.65 -9.77 32.28
C GLY A 198 28.65 -10.48 33.19
N TRP A 199 29.17 -11.38 34.03
CA TRP A 199 28.45 -12.22 34.99
C TRP A 199 27.47 -13.24 34.36
N LEU A 200 27.42 -13.35 33.02
CA LEU A 200 26.79 -14.46 32.32
C LEU A 200 27.83 -15.51 31.87
N GLY A 201 29.00 -15.06 31.38
CA GLY A 201 30.09 -15.91 30.89
C GLY A 201 30.64 -15.42 29.56
N ASP A 202 31.48 -16.23 28.90
CA ASP A 202 32.04 -15.95 27.58
C ASP A 202 31.85 -17.09 26.57
N ILE A 203 32.00 -16.76 25.29
CA ILE A 203 32.22 -17.71 24.21
C ILE A 203 33.61 -17.46 23.60
N GLU A 204 34.41 -18.50 23.47
CA GLU A 204 35.79 -18.43 22.97
C GLU A 204 35.94 -19.29 21.71
N GLY A 205 36.53 -18.71 20.66
CA GLY A 205 36.91 -19.43 19.45
C GLY A 205 38.19 -20.25 19.63
N SER A 206 38.35 -21.28 18.81
CA SER A 206 39.51 -22.18 18.91
C SER A 206 40.76 -21.64 18.19
N LYS A 207 40.55 -20.85 17.13
CA LYS A 207 41.58 -20.33 16.25
C LYS A 207 42.36 -19.15 16.87
N ARG A 208 43.69 -19.20 16.78
CA ARG A 208 44.57 -18.05 17.07
C ARG A 208 44.61 -17.10 15.87
N VAL A 209 44.42 -15.81 16.11
CA VAL A 209 44.30 -14.74 15.10
C VAL A 209 45.19 -13.52 15.39
N ASN A 210 46.19 -13.70 16.26
CA ASN A 210 47.22 -12.70 16.56
C ASN A 210 48.53 -12.97 15.79
N ASP A 211 48.44 -13.40 14.53
CA ASP A 211 49.59 -13.76 13.70
C ASP A 211 50.18 -12.57 12.90
N GLY A 212 49.65 -11.36 13.10
CA GLY A 212 50.02 -10.16 12.37
C GLY A 212 49.45 -10.07 10.95
N LYS A 213 48.47 -10.92 10.57
CA LYS A 213 47.72 -10.81 9.32
C LYS A 213 46.38 -10.12 9.51
N ASP A 214 45.78 -9.73 8.40
CA ASP A 214 44.44 -9.15 8.38
C ASP A 214 43.39 -10.25 8.59
N HIS A 215 42.53 -10.06 9.58
CA HIS A 215 41.43 -10.95 9.91
C HIS A 215 40.09 -10.20 9.89
N VAL A 216 39.02 -10.96 9.60
CA VAL A 216 37.64 -10.49 9.73
C VAL A 216 36.94 -11.31 10.80
N VAL A 217 36.50 -10.66 11.87
CA VAL A 217 35.61 -11.27 12.85
C VAL A 217 34.20 -10.73 12.67
N VAL A 218 33.21 -11.63 12.77
CA VAL A 218 31.79 -11.27 12.80
C VAL A 218 31.18 -11.86 14.07
N LEU A 219 30.62 -11.00 14.91
CA LEU A 219 29.77 -11.40 16.03
C LEU A 219 28.32 -11.13 15.65
N GLN A 220 27.49 -12.16 15.74
CA GLN A 220 26.07 -12.11 15.41
C GLN A 220 25.24 -12.49 16.63
N MET A 221 24.18 -11.71 16.87
CA MET A 221 23.06 -12.07 17.74
C MET A 221 21.82 -12.30 16.88
N ASP A 222 21.25 -13.50 16.98
CA ASP A 222 20.06 -13.96 16.27
C ASP A 222 19.07 -14.53 17.31
N GLY A 223 18.05 -13.73 17.63
CA GLY A 223 17.24 -13.88 18.81
C GLY A 223 18.09 -13.80 20.07
N LYS A 224 18.33 -14.96 20.70
CA LYS A 224 19.17 -15.12 21.89
C LYS A 224 20.43 -15.94 21.64
N THR A 225 20.71 -16.28 20.38
CA THR A 225 21.88 -17.09 20.03
C THR A 225 23.02 -16.19 19.59
N ALA A 226 24.12 -16.21 20.35
CA ALA A 226 25.36 -15.55 19.97
C ALA A 226 26.19 -16.50 19.07
N ARG A 227 26.68 -16.01 17.94
CA ARG A 227 27.57 -16.74 17.03
C ARG A 227 28.79 -15.90 16.68
N LEU A 228 29.95 -16.52 16.75
CA LEU A 228 31.24 -15.92 16.46
C LEU A 228 31.83 -16.56 15.21
N PHE A 229 32.08 -15.74 14.20
CA PHE A 229 32.70 -16.17 12.96
C PHE A 229 34.05 -15.49 12.77
N ILE A 230 35.04 -16.24 12.29
CA ILE A 230 36.38 -15.75 11.96
C ILE A 230 36.68 -16.14 10.51
N ASP A 231 37.01 -15.16 9.69
CA ASP A 231 37.33 -15.34 8.26
C ASP A 231 36.27 -16.18 7.50
N GLY A 232 35.01 -16.05 7.91
CA GLY A 232 33.85 -16.70 7.27
C GLY A 232 33.51 -18.09 7.80
N GLY A 233 34.33 -18.65 8.70
CA GLY A 233 34.04 -19.89 9.42
C GLY A 233 33.37 -19.62 10.77
N LEU A 234 32.41 -20.47 11.16
CA LEU A 234 31.80 -20.43 12.49
C LEU A 234 32.76 -21.06 13.51
N GLU A 235 33.18 -20.30 14.52
CA GLU A 235 34.19 -20.72 15.51
C GLU A 235 33.60 -21.02 16.88
N ALA A 236 32.56 -20.30 17.28
CA ALA A 236 31.85 -20.55 18.54
C ALA A 236 30.39 -20.10 18.44
N ALA A 237 29.51 -20.76 19.20
CA ALA A 237 28.12 -20.35 19.34
C ALA A 237 27.57 -20.76 20.70
N ASN A 238 26.65 -19.96 21.24
CA ASN A 238 25.93 -20.31 22.46
C ASN A 238 24.47 -19.81 22.39
N ARG A 239 23.54 -20.67 22.78
CA ARG A 239 22.08 -20.37 22.82
C ARG A 239 21.75 -19.73 24.18
N GLU A 240 20.74 -18.87 24.21
CA GLU A 240 20.35 -18.11 25.41
C GLU A 240 21.49 -17.21 25.98
N PHE A 241 22.40 -16.76 25.12
CA PHE A 241 23.61 -16.05 25.51
C PHE A 241 23.47 -14.53 25.38
N MET A 242 22.49 -13.96 26.09
CA MET A 242 22.16 -12.54 26.01
C MET A 242 21.76 -11.96 27.37
N ARG A 243 21.98 -10.65 27.53
CA ARG A 243 21.54 -9.85 28.67
C ARG A 243 21.07 -8.48 28.20
N PRO A 244 20.10 -7.85 28.90
CA PRO A 244 19.69 -6.47 28.62
C PRO A 244 20.86 -5.49 28.56
N ASP A 245 20.69 -4.43 27.79
CA ASP A 245 21.62 -3.31 27.77
C ASP A 245 21.41 -2.43 29.01
N VAL A 246 22.49 -1.87 29.53
CA VAL A 246 22.46 -0.90 30.64
C VAL A 246 22.57 0.50 30.06
N ASP A 247 21.64 1.37 30.43
CA ASP A 247 21.49 2.72 29.88
C ASP A 247 22.71 3.63 30.02
N SER A 248 23.54 3.41 31.05
CA SER A 248 24.78 4.15 31.31
C SER A 248 26.00 3.59 30.56
N HIS A 249 25.88 2.43 29.91
CA HIS A 249 26.98 1.84 29.14
C HIS A 249 27.11 2.54 27.78
N VAL A 250 28.35 2.75 27.36
CA VAL A 250 28.71 3.36 26.08
C VAL A 250 29.37 2.35 25.17
N PHE A 251 29.14 2.47 23.87
CA PHE A 251 29.83 1.66 22.88
C PHE A 251 31.24 2.20 22.64
N LYS A 252 32.23 1.31 22.62
CA LYS A 252 33.66 1.63 22.49
C LYS A 252 34.29 0.78 21.38
N ILE A 253 35.20 1.36 20.61
CA ILE A 253 36.08 0.62 19.68
C ILE A 253 37.52 0.70 20.20
N GLY A 254 38.18 -0.45 20.31
CA GLY A 254 39.58 -0.55 20.73
C GLY A 254 39.83 -0.43 22.25
N ALA A 255 38.79 -0.43 23.09
CA ALA A 255 38.91 -0.21 24.54
C ALA A 255 37.87 -0.99 25.37
N GLY A 256 38.31 -1.52 26.51
CA GLY A 256 37.48 -2.23 27.50
C GLY A 256 37.19 -1.41 28.76
N SER A 257 37.08 -2.10 29.90
CA SER A 257 37.07 -1.49 31.24
C SER A 257 38.49 -1.40 31.81
N ALA A 258 38.68 -0.61 32.88
CA ALA A 258 40.01 -0.33 33.42
C ALA A 258 40.75 -1.57 33.95
N ASP A 259 40.00 -2.58 34.41
CA ASP A 259 40.49 -3.84 34.99
C ASP A 259 40.15 -5.08 34.14
N PHE A 260 39.55 -4.91 32.96
CA PHE A 260 39.13 -6.02 32.11
C PHE A 260 39.20 -5.65 30.62
N GLY A 261 39.93 -6.46 29.84
CA GLY A 261 40.13 -6.28 28.41
C GLY A 261 41.22 -5.27 28.03
N GLY A 262 41.51 -4.26 28.85
CA GLY A 262 42.63 -3.32 28.61
C GLY A 262 42.46 -2.47 27.36
N ARG A 263 43.57 -2.21 26.64
CA ARG A 263 43.61 -1.46 25.37
C ARG A 263 43.98 -2.36 24.21
N TRP A 264 43.46 -2.04 23.03
CA TRP A 264 43.76 -2.80 21.82
C TRP A 264 45.23 -2.66 21.41
N ASP A 265 45.92 -3.78 21.29
CA ASP A 265 47.30 -3.86 20.81
C ASP A 265 47.31 -4.27 19.33
N GLY A 266 46.99 -3.35 18.42
CA GLY A 266 46.97 -3.62 16.98
C GLY A 266 46.26 -2.54 16.16
N LYS A 267 45.94 -2.86 14.90
CA LYS A 267 45.19 -1.96 14.00
C LYS A 267 43.77 -2.48 13.81
N ILE A 268 42.77 -1.63 14.04
CA ILE A 268 41.38 -1.86 13.63
C ILE A 268 41.15 -1.06 12.34
N ALA A 269 40.96 -1.76 11.22
CA ALA A 269 40.84 -1.15 9.90
C ALA A 269 39.39 -0.76 9.57
N ASN A 270 38.40 -1.47 10.12
CA ASN A 270 37.00 -1.19 9.88
C ASN A 270 36.11 -1.81 10.98
N VAL A 271 35.08 -1.09 11.41
CA VAL A 271 33.98 -1.65 12.23
C VAL A 271 32.67 -1.35 11.52
N ARG A 272 31.89 -2.39 11.24
CA ARG A 272 30.55 -2.27 10.65
C ARG A 272 29.51 -2.88 11.58
N TRP A 273 28.35 -2.24 11.67
CA TRP A 273 27.24 -2.68 12.52
C TRP A 273 25.95 -2.79 11.71
N TRP A 274 25.15 -3.82 12.00
CA TRP A 274 23.79 -4.00 11.52
C TRP A 274 22.85 -4.23 12.70
N LYS A 275 21.67 -3.60 12.69
CA LYS A 275 20.59 -3.74 13.69
C LYS A 275 19.77 -5.04 13.49
N ARG A 276 20.33 -6.03 12.81
CA ARG A 276 19.72 -7.33 12.50
C ARG A 276 20.78 -8.42 12.48
N ALA A 277 20.36 -9.67 12.62
CA ALA A 277 21.18 -10.82 12.25
C ALA A 277 21.36 -10.89 10.73
N LEU A 278 22.60 -10.99 10.25
CA LEU A 278 22.89 -11.30 8.84
C LEU A 278 22.65 -12.79 8.54
N SER A 279 22.24 -13.15 7.32
CA SER A 279 22.21 -14.56 6.92
C SER A 279 23.62 -15.17 6.88
N LEU A 280 23.76 -16.49 6.99
CA LEU A 280 25.07 -17.16 6.91
C LEU A 280 25.79 -16.86 5.58
N ALA A 281 25.04 -16.71 4.49
CA ALA A 281 25.60 -16.31 3.19
C ALA A 281 26.18 -14.89 3.22
N GLU A 282 25.50 -13.95 3.88
CA GLU A 282 25.99 -12.58 4.07
C GLU A 282 27.21 -12.56 4.99
N VAL A 283 27.21 -13.31 6.09
CA VAL A 283 28.36 -13.44 6.99
C VAL A 283 29.58 -13.98 6.24
N LYS A 284 29.40 -15.00 5.39
CA LYS A 284 30.47 -15.54 4.55
C LYS A 284 30.98 -14.51 3.53
N ALA A 285 30.09 -13.68 2.97
CA ALA A 285 30.48 -12.63 2.03
C ALA A 285 31.31 -11.51 2.69
N LEU A 286 31.04 -11.19 3.96
CA LEU A 286 31.82 -10.20 4.74
C LEU A 286 33.29 -10.60 4.93
N SER A 287 33.59 -11.89 4.87
CA SER A 287 34.96 -12.41 5.05
C SER A 287 35.63 -12.83 3.75
N SER A 288 34.94 -12.76 2.60
CA SER A 288 35.46 -13.23 1.30
C SER A 288 35.77 -12.08 0.32
N GLY A 289 36.00 -10.86 0.81
CA GLY A 289 36.22 -9.68 -0.04
C GLY A 289 35.01 -9.26 -0.90
N ARG A 290 33.82 -9.80 -0.63
CA ARG A 290 32.54 -9.45 -1.28
C ARG A 290 31.65 -8.62 -0.36
N GLU A 291 32.24 -7.83 0.52
CA GLU A 291 31.53 -7.07 1.54
C GLU A 291 30.48 -6.11 0.96
N ASP A 292 30.69 -5.61 -0.26
CA ASP A 292 29.77 -4.71 -0.94
C ASP A 292 28.53 -5.42 -1.50
N THR A 293 28.48 -6.76 -1.43
CA THR A 293 27.29 -7.56 -1.74
C THR A 293 26.34 -7.71 -0.55
N VAL A 294 26.79 -7.32 0.65
CA VAL A 294 25.97 -7.31 1.87
C VAL A 294 25.31 -5.94 1.99
N ASN A 295 24.06 -5.90 2.42
CA ASN A 295 23.29 -4.65 2.57
C ASN A 295 24.07 -3.60 3.40
N THR A 296 23.84 -2.31 3.13
CA THR A 296 24.53 -1.19 3.79
C THR A 296 24.45 -1.33 5.32
N PRO A 297 25.57 -1.26 6.04
CA PRO A 297 25.57 -1.28 7.51
C PRO A 297 24.88 -0.04 8.07
N ASP A 298 24.22 -0.21 9.22
CA ASP A 298 23.63 0.89 10.00
C ASP A 298 24.70 1.83 10.57
N TYR A 299 25.93 1.33 10.72
CA TYR A 299 27.10 2.13 11.11
C TYR A 299 28.38 1.57 10.48
N ASN A 300 29.27 2.43 9.98
CA ASN A 300 30.51 2.04 9.31
C ASN A 300 31.65 3.00 9.69
N TRP A 301 32.63 2.51 10.46
CA TRP A 301 33.75 3.28 10.97
C TRP A 301 35.10 2.84 10.37
N LYS A 302 35.96 3.79 10.00
CA LYS A 302 37.34 3.59 9.51
C LYS A 302 38.30 4.63 10.14
N PRO A 303 39.59 4.31 10.38
CA PRO A 303 40.57 5.27 10.90
C PRO A 303 40.96 6.36 9.87
N GLY A 304 41.18 7.61 10.31
CA GLY A 304 41.60 8.78 9.50
C GLY A 304 42.96 9.37 9.95
N GLY A 305 43.66 10.04 9.01
CA GLY A 305 45.09 10.45 9.07
C GLY A 305 45.50 11.53 10.08
N GLU A 306 46.81 11.81 10.13
CA GLU A 306 47.49 12.56 11.20
C GLU A 306 46.94 13.97 11.50
N PRO A 307 46.92 14.40 12.78
CA PRO A 307 46.37 15.69 13.20
C PRO A 307 47.36 16.86 13.14
N ARG A 308 46.87 18.02 12.68
CA ARG A 308 47.42 19.37 12.92
C ARG A 308 46.25 20.35 13.22
N PRO A 309 46.52 21.51 13.85
CA PRO A 309 45.79 21.98 15.04
C PRO A 309 44.42 22.63 14.78
N GLU A 310 43.67 22.69 15.89
CA GLU A 310 42.26 23.04 16.09
C GLU A 310 41.70 24.23 15.27
N VAL A 311 40.62 23.97 14.52
CA VAL A 311 39.68 24.99 14.02
C VAL A 311 38.28 24.65 14.54
N LYS A 312 37.56 25.66 15.07
CA LYS A 312 36.23 25.49 15.66
C LYS A 312 35.20 24.98 14.62
N PRO A 313 34.40 23.94 14.93
CA PRO A 313 33.39 23.43 14.01
C PRO A 313 32.25 24.44 13.78
N ARG A 314 31.83 24.59 12.52
CA ARG A 314 30.69 25.43 12.12
C ARG A 314 29.35 24.78 12.48
N ARG A 315 28.38 25.58 12.95
CA ARG A 315 27.02 25.12 13.24
C ARG A 315 26.24 24.92 11.94
N LEU A 316 26.00 23.68 11.56
CA LEU A 316 25.21 23.32 10.39
C LEU A 316 23.71 23.24 10.75
N ALA A 317 22.85 23.93 9.99
CA ALA A 317 21.40 23.90 10.16
C ALA A 317 20.75 23.18 8.96
N GLU A 318 19.87 22.22 9.22
CA GLU A 318 19.10 21.56 8.18
C GLU A 318 18.12 22.55 7.55
N VAL A 319 18.16 22.65 6.23
CA VAL A 319 17.27 23.46 5.40
C VAL A 319 16.70 22.56 4.30
N LYS A 320 15.43 22.78 3.97
CA LYS A 320 14.74 22.02 2.93
C LYS A 320 14.26 22.96 1.84
N TYR A 321 15.17 23.35 0.96
CA TYR A 321 14.85 24.16 -0.23
C TYR A 321 14.23 23.31 -1.35
N GLY A 322 14.83 22.16 -1.63
CA GLY A 322 14.34 21.19 -2.62
C GLY A 322 13.70 19.94 -1.98
N ARG A 323 13.55 18.89 -2.78
CA ARG A 323 13.13 17.56 -2.29
C ARG A 323 14.18 16.90 -1.39
N LEU A 324 15.45 17.20 -1.62
CA LEU A 324 16.58 16.67 -0.87
C LEU A 324 16.94 17.63 0.27
N PRO A 325 16.72 17.23 1.55
CA PRO A 325 17.18 18.03 2.67
C PRO A 325 18.70 18.11 2.66
N GLY A 326 19.24 19.23 3.13
CA GLY A 326 20.67 19.45 3.24
C GLY A 326 20.97 20.55 4.24
N TYR A 327 22.23 20.84 4.47
CA TYR A 327 22.56 21.97 5.33
C TYR A 327 22.47 23.29 4.54
N GLY A 328 21.91 24.32 5.18
CA GLY A 328 21.65 25.61 4.56
C GLY A 328 22.91 26.45 4.34
N SER A 329 22.95 27.18 3.22
CA SER A 329 23.94 28.21 2.94
C SER A 329 23.29 29.47 2.36
N ARG A 330 23.75 30.65 2.78
CA ARG A 330 23.54 31.90 2.06
C ARG A 330 24.35 31.89 0.76
N VAL A 331 23.85 32.61 -0.24
CA VAL A 331 24.60 32.91 -1.46
C VAL A 331 24.93 34.39 -1.45
N LYS A 332 26.21 34.75 -1.60
CA LYS A 332 26.65 36.15 -1.69
C LYS A 332 27.33 36.39 -3.03
N LEU A 333 27.08 37.55 -3.66
CA LEU A 333 27.76 38.00 -4.87
C LEU A 333 28.48 39.32 -4.55
N LYS A 334 29.79 39.38 -4.77
CA LYS A 334 30.60 40.59 -4.59
C LYS A 334 31.29 40.94 -5.89
N ALA A 335 31.14 42.17 -6.37
CA ALA A 335 31.82 42.64 -7.57
C ALA A 335 32.18 44.12 -7.47
N GLY A 336 33.29 44.51 -8.09
CA GLY A 336 33.76 45.89 -8.23
C GLY A 336 33.21 46.59 -9.48
N ALA A 337 33.74 47.77 -9.78
CA ALA A 337 33.38 48.54 -10.98
C ALA A 337 33.69 47.75 -12.26
N GLY A 338 32.78 47.83 -13.26
CA GLY A 338 32.89 47.09 -14.52
C GLY A 338 32.22 45.72 -14.54
N PHE A 339 31.38 45.40 -13.55
CA PHE A 339 30.49 44.24 -13.53
C PHE A 339 29.05 44.65 -13.89
N SER A 340 28.35 43.82 -14.67
CA SER A 340 26.93 43.99 -14.98
C SER A 340 26.23 42.64 -14.93
N LEU A 341 25.43 42.41 -13.89
CA LEU A 341 24.61 41.21 -13.75
C LEU A 341 23.32 41.39 -14.54
N ARG A 342 23.13 40.57 -15.59
CA ARG A 342 21.89 40.53 -16.37
C ARG A 342 20.90 39.52 -15.82
N ARG A 343 21.39 38.45 -15.19
CA ARG A 343 20.51 37.42 -14.63
C ARG A 343 21.19 36.64 -13.52
N ALA A 344 20.50 36.47 -12.39
CA ALA A 344 20.88 35.50 -11.37
C ALA A 344 19.66 34.67 -10.98
N ARG A 345 19.69 33.37 -11.27
CA ARG A 345 18.63 32.43 -10.92
C ARG A 345 19.14 31.32 -10.02
N ILE A 346 18.26 30.75 -9.21
CA ILE A 346 18.56 29.62 -8.32
C ILE A 346 17.52 28.51 -8.53
N GLN A 347 17.95 27.26 -8.46
CA GLN A 347 17.08 26.09 -8.60
C GLN A 347 17.57 24.95 -7.68
N PRO A 348 16.67 24.18 -7.05
CA PRO A 348 17.07 23.02 -6.26
C PRO A 348 17.70 21.93 -7.13
N LEU A 349 18.71 21.26 -6.59
CA LEU A 349 19.29 20.04 -7.17
C LEU A 349 18.36 18.83 -6.92
N GLU A 350 18.41 17.88 -7.83
CA GLU A 350 17.67 16.61 -7.79
C GLU A 350 18.63 15.41 -7.63
N ARG A 351 18.09 14.21 -7.51
CA ARG A 351 18.91 12.97 -7.40
C ARG A 351 19.58 12.56 -8.72
N ALA A 352 18.99 12.96 -9.84
CA ALA A 352 19.44 12.56 -11.18
C ALA A 352 19.64 13.80 -12.03
N ASP A 353 20.63 13.75 -12.94
CA ASP A 353 20.80 14.79 -13.95
C ASP A 353 19.82 14.54 -15.10
N HIS A 354 18.70 15.28 -15.06
CA HIS A 354 17.62 15.13 -16.02
C HIS A 354 18.07 15.48 -17.45
N ALA A 355 18.94 16.49 -17.60
CA ALA A 355 19.44 16.90 -18.91
C ALA A 355 20.38 15.84 -19.51
N ALA A 356 21.24 15.23 -18.69
CA ALA A 356 22.11 14.15 -19.13
C ALA A 356 21.31 12.93 -19.63
N LEU A 357 20.24 12.56 -18.93
CA LEU A 357 19.37 11.44 -19.34
C LEU A 357 18.68 11.69 -20.68
N VAL A 358 18.19 12.91 -20.91
CA VAL A 358 17.53 13.27 -22.17
C VAL A 358 18.54 13.41 -23.32
N ARG A 359 19.74 13.98 -23.06
CA ARG A 359 20.83 14.03 -24.07
C ARG A 359 21.32 12.64 -24.46
N GLY A 360 21.23 11.67 -23.56
CA GLY A 360 21.59 10.27 -23.80
C GLY A 360 20.54 9.44 -24.54
N TRP A 361 19.48 10.04 -25.08
CA TRP A 361 18.50 9.31 -25.86
C TRP A 361 19.04 8.86 -27.22
N ASP A 362 19.02 7.55 -27.43
CA ASP A 362 19.50 6.82 -28.60
C ASP A 362 18.64 5.56 -28.89
N GLY A 363 19.05 4.73 -29.84
CA GLY A 363 18.35 3.48 -30.17
C GLY A 363 18.27 2.46 -29.01
N GLU A 364 19.26 2.47 -28.09
CA GLU A 364 19.24 1.57 -26.93
C GLU A 364 18.22 2.01 -25.89
N SER A 365 18.20 3.29 -25.55
CA SER A 365 17.19 3.88 -24.65
C SER A 365 15.77 3.69 -25.18
N LEU A 366 15.58 3.76 -26.50
CA LEU A 366 14.30 3.49 -27.15
C LEU A 366 13.87 2.03 -26.95
N THR A 367 14.82 1.09 -27.10
CA THR A 367 14.58 -0.35 -26.89
C THR A 367 14.25 -0.68 -25.44
N ARG A 368 15.01 -0.11 -24.48
CA ARG A 368 14.71 -0.23 -23.04
C ARG A 368 13.35 0.38 -22.70
N GLY A 369 13.03 1.54 -23.29
CA GLY A 369 11.75 2.22 -23.12
C GLY A 369 10.56 1.38 -23.60
N LYS A 370 10.70 0.71 -24.74
CA LYS A 370 9.70 -0.25 -25.25
C LYS A 370 9.47 -1.39 -24.28
N ALA A 371 10.54 -1.96 -23.71
CA ALA A 371 10.44 -3.04 -22.74
C ALA A 371 9.70 -2.58 -21.46
N VAL A 372 10.05 -1.40 -20.93
CA VAL A 372 9.36 -0.82 -19.75
C VAL A 372 7.89 -0.52 -20.07
N TYR A 373 7.59 0.04 -21.24
CA TYR A 373 6.21 0.30 -21.68
C TYR A 373 5.38 -0.98 -21.75
N GLY A 374 5.94 -2.04 -22.34
CA GLY A 374 5.27 -3.33 -22.53
C GLY A 374 4.96 -4.07 -21.22
N GLN A 375 5.70 -3.79 -20.14
CA GLN A 375 5.46 -4.44 -18.85
C GLN A 375 4.20 -3.95 -18.14
N LEU A 376 3.92 -2.64 -18.17
CA LEU A 376 2.86 -2.05 -17.35
C LEU A 376 2.06 -0.94 -18.02
N CYS A 377 2.68 -0.13 -18.89
CA CYS A 377 2.01 1.02 -19.50
C CYS A 377 1.03 0.59 -20.60
N VAL A 378 1.40 -0.41 -21.41
CA VAL A 378 0.63 -0.88 -22.57
C VAL A 378 -0.78 -1.33 -22.18
N THR A 379 -0.97 -1.93 -21.00
CA THR A 379 -2.30 -2.41 -20.61
C THR A 379 -3.29 -1.28 -20.41
N CYS A 380 -2.85 -0.14 -19.85
CA CYS A 380 -3.72 1.00 -19.63
C CYS A 380 -3.85 1.86 -20.89
N HIS A 381 -2.74 2.12 -21.57
CA HIS A 381 -2.67 3.11 -22.65
C HIS A 381 -2.84 2.53 -24.06
N GLY A 382 -2.71 1.21 -24.21
CA GLY A 382 -2.84 0.51 -25.49
C GLY A 382 -1.60 0.61 -26.38
N THR A 383 -1.77 0.16 -27.61
CA THR A 383 -0.87 0.41 -28.75
C THR A 383 -1.59 1.28 -29.77
N ILE A 384 -0.98 1.52 -30.94
CA ILE A 384 -1.64 2.23 -32.05
C ILE A 384 -2.81 1.40 -32.59
N GLU A 385 -2.67 0.07 -32.57
CA GLU A 385 -3.59 -0.89 -33.16
C GLU A 385 -4.64 -1.39 -32.16
N LYS A 386 -4.31 -1.40 -30.86
CA LYS A 386 -5.15 -1.97 -29.81
C LYS A 386 -5.37 -0.97 -28.69
N GLU A 387 -6.64 -0.64 -28.43
CA GLU A 387 -6.99 0.21 -27.31
C GLU A 387 -6.58 -0.41 -25.96
N GLY A 388 -6.13 0.45 -25.05
CA GLY A 388 -5.86 0.06 -23.68
C GLY A 388 -7.13 -0.28 -22.89
N SER A 389 -6.96 -1.09 -21.85
CA SER A 389 -8.04 -1.57 -20.98
C SER A 389 -8.67 -0.48 -20.10
N LEU A 390 -8.03 0.68 -19.93
CA LEU A 390 -8.52 1.79 -19.10
C LEU A 390 -9.03 2.92 -20.01
N PRO A 391 -10.36 3.11 -20.18
CA PRO A 391 -10.91 4.11 -21.09
C PRO A 391 -10.50 5.55 -20.76
N THR A 392 -10.17 5.83 -19.50
CA THR A 392 -9.72 7.15 -19.03
C THR A 392 -8.21 7.36 -19.19
N ALA A 393 -7.44 6.33 -19.54
CA ALA A 393 -6.02 6.48 -19.80
C ALA A 393 -5.79 7.26 -21.09
N LEU A 394 -4.73 8.06 -21.09
CA LEU A 394 -4.37 8.86 -22.26
C LEU A 394 -3.94 7.95 -23.41
N ARG A 395 -4.67 7.98 -24.52
CA ARG A 395 -4.21 7.35 -25.77
C ARG A 395 -3.14 8.25 -26.39
N PHE A 396 -1.87 7.88 -26.24
CA PHE A 396 -0.79 8.80 -26.59
C PHE A 396 -0.80 9.23 -28.05
N HIS A 397 -1.27 8.40 -28.98
CA HIS A 397 -1.30 8.70 -30.40
C HIS A 397 -2.44 9.63 -30.85
N GLN A 398 -3.37 10.02 -29.97
CA GLN A 398 -4.55 10.85 -30.31
C GLN A 398 -5.00 11.82 -29.21
N GLY A 399 -4.62 11.59 -27.96
CA GLY A 399 -5.12 12.35 -26.81
C GLY A 399 -4.21 13.51 -26.39
N GLN A 400 -4.75 14.43 -25.60
CA GLN A 400 -4.01 15.59 -25.08
C GLN A 400 -3.50 15.38 -23.65
N PHE A 401 -2.25 15.77 -23.37
CA PHE A 401 -1.66 15.65 -22.04
C PHE A 401 -2.22 16.67 -21.06
N LYS A 402 -2.81 16.19 -19.95
CA LYS A 402 -3.37 17.06 -18.90
C LYS A 402 -2.34 17.66 -17.95
N ASN A 403 -1.21 16.97 -17.74
CA ASN A 403 -0.14 17.39 -16.82
C ASN A 403 1.12 17.86 -17.55
N GLY A 404 0.98 18.40 -18.75
CA GLY A 404 2.12 18.79 -19.61
C GLY A 404 2.68 17.61 -20.40
N ASN A 405 3.20 17.93 -21.58
CA ASN A 405 3.70 16.98 -22.60
C ASN A 405 5.22 17.01 -22.76
N ASP A 406 5.92 17.88 -22.04
CA ASP A 406 7.39 17.88 -22.05
C ASP A 406 7.99 16.76 -21.21
N PRO A 407 9.19 16.26 -21.55
CA PRO A 407 9.80 15.12 -20.87
C PRO A 407 9.85 15.22 -19.35
N TYR A 408 10.14 16.39 -18.78
CA TYR A 408 10.22 16.59 -17.33
C TYR A 408 8.84 16.54 -16.67
N ARG A 409 7.80 17.10 -17.30
CA ARG A 409 6.42 17.01 -16.78
C ARG A 409 5.81 15.62 -16.96
N MET A 410 6.18 14.90 -18.02
CA MET A 410 5.87 13.47 -18.17
C MET A 410 6.57 12.66 -17.05
N PHE A 411 7.85 12.93 -16.77
CA PHE A 411 8.57 12.34 -15.64
C PHE A 411 7.87 12.62 -14.30
N GLN A 412 7.47 13.87 -14.04
CA GLN A 412 6.73 14.21 -12.82
C GLN A 412 5.40 13.45 -12.71
N THR A 413 4.74 13.16 -13.84
CA THR A 413 3.51 12.35 -13.87
C THR A 413 3.81 10.89 -13.50
N LEU A 414 4.86 10.29 -14.05
CA LEU A 414 5.30 8.94 -13.65
C LEU A 414 5.75 8.91 -12.17
N GLU A 415 6.35 9.98 -11.68
CA GLU A 415 6.88 10.08 -10.32
C GLU A 415 5.80 10.32 -9.26
N ARG A 416 4.75 11.07 -9.60
CA ARG A 416 3.77 11.58 -8.61
C ARG A 416 2.34 11.15 -8.88
N GLY A 417 2.04 10.67 -10.09
CA GLY A 417 0.71 10.22 -10.53
C GLY A 417 -0.30 11.34 -10.75
N TYR A 418 -0.26 12.39 -9.91
CA TYR A 418 -1.15 13.57 -9.94
C TYR A 418 -2.64 13.21 -10.05
N GLY A 419 -3.05 12.10 -9.43
CA GLY A 419 -4.44 11.63 -9.44
C GLY A 419 -4.91 11.01 -10.76
N LEU A 420 -4.06 10.97 -11.81
CA LEU A 420 -4.36 10.35 -13.11
C LEU A 420 -3.91 8.89 -13.20
N MET A 421 -2.82 8.54 -12.53
CA MET A 421 -2.27 7.17 -12.45
C MET A 421 -1.60 6.96 -11.09
N VAL A 422 -1.40 5.69 -10.69
CA VAL A 422 -0.56 5.37 -9.54
C VAL A 422 0.88 5.80 -9.85
N PRO A 423 1.62 6.44 -8.92
CA PRO A 423 3.04 6.70 -9.11
C PRO A 423 3.81 5.43 -9.46
N GLN A 424 4.92 5.56 -10.17
CA GLN A 424 5.74 4.45 -10.65
C GLN A 424 7.08 4.38 -9.90
N PRO A 425 7.09 4.15 -8.56
CA PRO A 425 8.32 4.10 -7.78
C PRO A 425 9.19 2.88 -8.13
N GLN A 426 8.61 1.92 -8.86
CA GLN A 426 9.29 0.75 -9.38
C GLN A 426 10.21 1.04 -10.58
N TYR A 427 10.17 2.23 -11.18
CA TYR A 427 11.12 2.60 -12.23
C TYR A 427 12.14 3.63 -11.72
N THR A 428 13.40 3.43 -12.07
CA THR A 428 14.45 4.45 -11.89
C THR A 428 14.13 5.68 -12.74
N THR A 429 14.77 6.79 -12.45
CA THR A 429 14.67 8.04 -13.22
C THR A 429 15.08 7.77 -14.67
N ALA A 430 16.19 7.04 -14.88
CA ALA A 430 16.60 6.61 -16.23
C ALA A 430 15.52 5.78 -16.94
N GLN A 431 14.94 4.77 -16.30
CA GLN A 431 13.87 3.94 -16.89
C GLN A 431 12.61 4.75 -17.22
N LYS A 432 12.27 5.74 -16.39
CA LYS A 432 11.17 6.69 -16.65
C LYS A 432 11.46 7.52 -17.90
N TYR A 433 12.68 8.00 -18.07
CA TYR A 433 13.08 8.73 -19.28
C TYR A 433 13.15 7.82 -20.51
N ASP A 434 13.58 6.57 -20.38
CA ASP A 434 13.57 5.58 -21.46
C ASP A 434 12.12 5.35 -21.96
N VAL A 435 11.14 5.16 -21.07
CA VAL A 435 9.74 5.00 -21.49
C VAL A 435 9.16 6.28 -22.08
N ILE A 436 9.55 7.45 -21.58
CA ILE A 436 9.16 8.75 -22.15
C ILE A 436 9.71 8.89 -23.58
N HIS A 437 10.98 8.50 -23.81
CA HIS A 437 11.57 8.46 -25.14
C HIS A 437 10.75 7.58 -26.08
N TYR A 438 10.43 6.36 -25.64
CA TYR A 438 9.60 5.44 -26.40
C TYR A 438 8.20 5.98 -26.72
N VAL A 439 7.53 6.62 -25.74
CA VAL A 439 6.22 7.24 -25.95
C VAL A 439 6.29 8.32 -27.02
N ARG A 440 7.31 9.20 -26.94
CA ARG A 440 7.50 10.31 -27.87
C ARG A 440 7.77 9.84 -29.29
N GLU A 441 8.71 8.92 -29.48
CA GLU A 441 9.08 8.44 -30.82
C GLU A 441 8.03 7.53 -31.44
N THR A 442 7.34 6.71 -30.64
CA THR A 442 6.40 5.71 -31.17
C THR A 442 4.99 6.28 -31.35
N PHE A 443 4.50 7.06 -30.38
CA PHE A 443 3.10 7.47 -30.35
C PHE A 443 2.89 8.94 -30.73
N LEU A 444 3.84 9.84 -30.48
CA LEU A 444 3.66 11.27 -30.75
C LEU A 444 4.20 11.66 -32.13
N LYS A 445 5.46 11.31 -32.40
CA LYS A 445 6.11 11.62 -33.68
C LYS A 445 5.37 10.99 -34.86
N GLY A 446 5.06 11.81 -35.86
CA GLY A 446 4.30 11.48 -37.05
C GLY A 446 2.80 11.22 -36.84
N ARG A 447 2.26 11.38 -35.61
CA ARG A 447 0.89 10.97 -35.27
C ARG A 447 0.11 11.96 -34.41
N ASN A 448 0.74 12.49 -33.36
CA ASN A 448 0.18 13.43 -32.39
C ASN A 448 1.19 14.57 -32.15
N GLU A 449 1.57 15.23 -33.24
CA GLU A 449 2.69 16.18 -33.31
C GLU A 449 2.46 17.45 -32.48
N ASP A 450 1.20 17.89 -32.32
CA ASP A 450 0.84 19.01 -31.44
C ASP A 450 1.15 18.72 -29.97
N GLN A 451 1.21 17.43 -29.61
CA GLN A 451 1.61 16.97 -28.29
C GLN A 451 3.11 16.67 -28.19
N LEU A 452 3.90 16.72 -29.28
CA LEU A 452 5.34 16.49 -29.25
C LEU A 452 6.10 17.79 -28.93
N SER A 453 6.39 18.03 -27.66
CA SER A 453 7.17 19.21 -27.26
C SER A 453 8.59 19.18 -27.84
N ALA A 454 9.15 20.34 -28.21
CA ALA A 454 10.56 20.44 -28.62
C ALA A 454 11.51 20.18 -27.43
N VAL A 455 12.65 19.52 -27.72
CA VAL A 455 13.75 19.32 -26.78
C VAL A 455 15.00 19.95 -27.41
N ASN A 456 15.24 21.21 -27.08
CA ASN A 456 16.40 22.00 -27.53
C ASN A 456 17.32 22.31 -26.35
N GLU A 457 18.48 22.95 -26.61
CA GLU A 457 19.42 23.29 -25.54
C GLU A 457 18.80 24.23 -24.50
N ASP A 458 17.97 25.20 -24.90
CA ASP A 458 17.25 26.06 -23.96
C ASP A 458 16.34 25.27 -22.99
N TYR A 459 15.73 24.18 -23.45
CA TYR A 459 14.95 23.26 -22.61
C TYR A 459 15.88 22.50 -21.66
N LEU A 460 16.95 21.91 -22.19
CA LEU A 460 17.90 21.08 -21.44
C LEU A 460 18.61 21.89 -20.34
N GLU A 461 18.94 23.15 -20.59
CA GLU A 461 19.58 24.04 -19.61
C GLU A 461 18.68 24.36 -18.41
N ARG A 462 17.35 24.41 -18.62
CA ARG A 462 16.36 24.69 -17.56
C ARG A 462 16.07 23.47 -16.67
N LEU A 463 16.42 22.27 -17.11
CA LEU A 463 16.17 21.05 -16.34
C LEU A 463 16.98 21.02 -15.03
N PRO A 464 16.39 20.56 -13.92
CA PRO A 464 17.13 20.36 -12.67
C PRO A 464 18.37 19.49 -12.83
N ARG A 465 19.48 19.93 -12.22
CA ARG A 465 20.72 19.15 -12.18
C ARG A 465 20.71 18.12 -11.06
N GLY A 466 21.39 17.02 -11.32
CA GLY A 466 21.63 15.97 -10.33
C GLY A 466 22.76 16.34 -9.37
N MET A 467 22.65 15.92 -8.11
CA MET A 467 23.75 15.91 -7.15
C MET A 467 24.77 14.82 -7.52
N SER A 468 26.07 15.13 -7.40
CA SER A 468 27.15 14.15 -7.53
C SER A 468 27.30 13.25 -6.30
N THR A 469 26.95 13.80 -5.14
CA THR A 469 27.04 13.18 -3.81
C THR A 469 25.90 12.20 -3.49
N VAL A 470 24.83 12.21 -4.29
CA VAL A 470 23.66 11.35 -4.11
C VAL A 470 23.43 10.59 -5.41
N GLN A 471 23.88 9.33 -5.45
CA GLN A 471 23.57 8.46 -6.58
C GLN A 471 22.15 7.89 -6.48
N GLU A 472 21.47 7.79 -7.62
CA GLU A 472 20.25 6.98 -7.73
C GLU A 472 20.60 5.52 -7.44
N ARG A 473 20.00 4.94 -6.39
CA ARG A 473 20.21 3.53 -6.01
C ARG A 473 19.90 2.61 -7.20
N LYS A 474 20.93 1.96 -7.75
CA LYS A 474 20.83 0.82 -8.69
C LYS A 474 20.95 -0.54 -7.98
N GLY A 475 20.52 -0.62 -6.72
CA GLY A 475 20.57 -1.87 -5.95
C GLY A 475 19.34 -2.75 -6.19
N PRO A 476 19.45 -4.08 -6.05
CA PRO A 476 18.30 -4.97 -6.14
C PRO A 476 17.28 -4.52 -5.10
N ARG A 477 16.05 -4.25 -5.54
CA ARG A 477 14.97 -3.99 -4.59
C ARG A 477 14.85 -5.20 -3.68
N LYS A 478 14.76 -4.97 -2.37
CA LYS A 478 14.18 -5.95 -1.44
C LYS A 478 12.93 -6.51 -2.14
N ALA A 479 12.79 -7.83 -2.19
CA ALA A 479 11.66 -8.45 -2.85
C ALA A 479 10.36 -7.81 -2.31
N PRO A 480 9.37 -7.54 -3.16
CA PRO A 480 8.11 -6.95 -2.72
C PRO A 480 7.51 -7.73 -1.55
N GLN A 481 6.79 -7.05 -0.65
CA GLN A 481 6.27 -7.69 0.56
C GLN A 481 5.42 -8.92 0.27
N TYR A 482 4.64 -8.91 -0.83
CA TYR A 482 3.84 -10.05 -1.24
C TYR A 482 4.65 -11.28 -1.68
N VAL A 483 5.92 -11.13 -2.06
CA VAL A 483 6.84 -12.24 -2.34
C VAL A 483 7.45 -12.77 -1.05
N LEU A 484 7.71 -11.88 -0.09
CA LEU A 484 8.33 -12.23 1.19
C LEU A 484 7.35 -12.87 2.18
N GLN A 485 6.06 -12.57 2.05
CA GLN A 485 5.03 -13.07 2.95
C GLN A 485 4.92 -14.60 2.87
N ASP A 486 4.94 -15.23 4.04
CA ASP A 486 4.57 -16.64 4.19
C ASP A 486 3.04 -16.74 4.26
N TYR A 487 2.41 -17.30 3.23
CA TYR A 487 0.95 -17.49 3.16
C TYR A 487 0.48 -18.79 3.86
N GLY A 488 1.38 -19.53 4.51
CA GLY A 488 1.15 -20.90 4.96
C GLY A 488 1.25 -21.91 3.81
N ASN A 489 0.99 -23.18 4.09
CA ASN A 489 1.10 -24.27 3.10
C ASN A 489 -0.06 -24.34 2.09
N VAL A 490 -1.11 -23.52 2.27
CA VAL A 490 -2.22 -23.42 1.33
C VAL A 490 -2.56 -21.95 1.06
N LEU A 491 -2.73 -21.60 -0.22
CA LEU A 491 -3.20 -20.28 -0.66
C LEU A 491 -4.48 -20.42 -1.50
N PHE A 492 -5.55 -19.79 -1.04
CA PHE A 492 -6.79 -19.60 -1.78
C PHE A 492 -6.68 -18.37 -2.69
N TRP A 493 -6.77 -18.57 -3.99
CA TRP A 493 -6.63 -17.49 -4.97
C TRP A 493 -7.14 -17.90 -6.36
N THR A 494 -7.59 -16.93 -7.16
CA THR A 494 -7.83 -17.16 -8.59
C THR A 494 -6.49 -17.37 -9.31
N MET A 495 -6.28 -18.56 -9.87
CA MET A 495 -5.00 -18.94 -10.46
C MET A 495 -5.16 -19.34 -11.92
N GLN A 496 -4.40 -18.69 -12.80
CA GLN A 496 -4.33 -19.08 -14.20
C GLN A 496 -3.36 -20.26 -14.37
N VAL A 497 -3.88 -21.37 -14.91
CA VAL A 497 -3.08 -22.56 -15.25
C VAL A 497 -2.44 -22.38 -16.61
N GLU A 498 -3.24 -22.02 -17.61
CA GLU A 498 -2.80 -21.71 -18.97
C GLU A 498 -3.86 -20.89 -19.71
N GLY A 499 -3.67 -20.61 -21.01
CA GLY A 499 -4.64 -19.87 -21.80
C GLY A 499 -6.01 -20.57 -21.80
N GLY A 500 -7.04 -19.90 -21.28
CA GLY A 500 -8.40 -20.43 -21.21
C GLY A 500 -8.70 -21.39 -20.04
N ASN A 501 -7.70 -21.80 -19.27
CA ASN A 501 -7.86 -22.66 -18.09
C ASN A 501 -7.48 -21.90 -16.81
N ILE A 502 -8.49 -21.50 -16.04
CA ILE A 502 -8.34 -20.75 -14.79
C ILE A 502 -9.09 -21.51 -13.69
N ALA A 503 -8.43 -21.71 -12.56
CA ALA A 503 -9.10 -22.11 -11.32
C ALA A 503 -9.62 -20.82 -10.66
N GLN A 504 -10.91 -20.52 -10.87
CA GLN A 504 -11.49 -19.25 -10.40
C GLN A 504 -11.47 -19.16 -8.87
N LYS A 505 -11.73 -20.29 -8.21
CA LYS A 505 -11.58 -20.47 -6.78
C LYS A 505 -10.50 -21.51 -6.48
N GLY A 506 -9.27 -21.14 -6.81
CA GLY A 506 -8.11 -22.00 -6.66
C GLY A 506 -7.73 -22.19 -5.20
N MET A 507 -7.37 -23.42 -4.83
CA MET A 507 -6.73 -23.78 -3.58
C MET A 507 -5.39 -24.42 -3.92
N THR A 508 -4.31 -23.67 -3.77
CA THR A 508 -2.97 -24.14 -4.10
C THR A 508 -2.30 -24.69 -2.86
N VAL A 509 -1.85 -25.93 -2.92
CA VAL A 509 -1.19 -26.63 -1.81
C VAL A 509 0.28 -26.84 -2.17
N ARG A 510 1.18 -26.45 -1.28
CA ARG A 510 2.59 -26.88 -1.33
C ARG A 510 2.67 -28.34 -0.91
N VAL A 511 3.38 -29.14 -1.69
CA VAL A 511 3.47 -30.60 -1.45
C VAL A 511 4.88 -31.10 -1.22
N ASP A 512 5.91 -30.25 -1.37
CA ASP A 512 7.27 -30.52 -0.90
C ASP A 512 7.52 -30.02 0.52
N ASP A 513 8.42 -30.69 1.23
CA ASP A 513 8.82 -30.32 2.59
C ASP A 513 9.69 -29.06 2.62
N GLY A 514 9.45 -28.21 3.62
CA GLY A 514 10.34 -27.10 3.97
C GLY A 514 9.64 -25.91 4.61
N PRO A 515 10.40 -24.92 5.12
CA PRO A 515 9.85 -23.72 5.72
C PRO A 515 9.34 -22.71 4.68
N GLY A 516 8.59 -21.70 5.12
CA GLY A 516 8.21 -20.53 4.30
C GLY A 516 6.91 -20.64 3.50
N GLY A 517 6.13 -21.69 3.71
CA GLY A 517 4.80 -21.86 3.10
C GLY A 517 4.85 -22.04 1.59
N VAL A 518 3.72 -21.78 0.91
CA VAL A 518 3.57 -21.99 -0.54
C VAL A 518 4.54 -21.18 -1.40
N ALA A 519 4.92 -19.98 -0.96
CA ALA A 519 5.74 -19.07 -1.76
C ALA A 519 7.19 -19.58 -1.92
N GLU A 520 7.68 -20.37 -0.97
CA GLU A 520 9.03 -20.94 -0.93
C GLU A 520 9.08 -22.42 -1.37
N GLY A 521 7.93 -22.98 -1.79
CA GLY A 521 7.85 -24.36 -2.27
C GLY A 521 8.64 -24.63 -3.55
N LYS A 522 8.69 -25.90 -3.92
CA LYS A 522 9.27 -26.41 -5.18
C LYS A 522 8.33 -27.34 -5.94
N ALA A 523 7.27 -27.82 -5.30
CA ALA A 523 6.24 -28.65 -5.91
C ALA A 523 4.86 -28.26 -5.37
N TRP A 524 3.87 -28.12 -6.27
CA TRP A 524 2.54 -27.65 -5.91
C TRP A 524 1.43 -28.42 -6.63
N MET A 525 0.28 -28.50 -5.96
CA MET A 525 -0.97 -29.00 -6.51
C MET A 525 -2.07 -27.95 -6.35
N LEU A 526 -2.74 -27.59 -7.45
CA LEU A 526 -3.81 -26.60 -7.47
C LEU A 526 -5.16 -27.29 -7.66
N TYR A 527 -6.06 -27.13 -6.69
CA TYR A 527 -7.45 -27.56 -6.78
C TYR A 527 -8.37 -26.40 -7.14
N ASP A 528 -9.49 -26.67 -7.79
CA ASP A 528 -10.59 -25.69 -7.95
C ASP A 528 -11.78 -26.15 -7.12
N HIS A 529 -12.08 -25.44 -6.03
CA HIS A 529 -13.05 -25.91 -5.05
C HIS A 529 -14.52 -25.74 -5.49
N ASP A 530 -14.78 -25.14 -6.67
CA ASP A 530 -16.11 -25.18 -7.29
C ASP A 530 -16.42 -26.58 -7.85
N THR A 531 -15.41 -27.35 -8.24
CA THR A 531 -15.57 -28.68 -8.87
C THR A 531 -14.82 -29.81 -8.16
N MET A 532 -13.96 -29.46 -7.19
CA MET A 532 -12.93 -30.32 -6.61
C MET A 532 -12.05 -31.04 -7.64
N ARG A 533 -11.85 -30.44 -8.82
CA ARG A 533 -10.84 -30.92 -9.77
C ARG A 533 -9.44 -30.56 -9.25
N LEU A 534 -8.49 -31.46 -9.44
CA LEU A 534 -7.08 -31.06 -9.51
C LEU A 534 -6.91 -30.33 -10.85
N ALA A 535 -6.61 -29.04 -10.84
CA ALA A 535 -6.45 -28.23 -12.05
C ALA A 535 -5.03 -28.34 -12.62
N ALA A 536 -4.01 -28.40 -11.77
CA ALA A 536 -2.61 -28.56 -12.17
C ALA A 536 -1.74 -29.15 -11.06
N ALA A 537 -0.65 -29.80 -11.47
CA ALA A 537 0.49 -30.15 -10.62
C ALA A 537 1.79 -29.75 -11.32
N TRP A 538 2.67 -29.02 -10.62
CA TRP A 538 3.87 -28.46 -11.23
C TRP A 538 5.03 -28.35 -10.25
N THR A 539 6.24 -28.29 -10.80
CA THR A 539 7.49 -28.09 -10.06
C THR A 539 8.23 -26.86 -10.57
N GLY A 540 9.12 -26.28 -9.76
CA GLY A 540 9.96 -25.18 -10.22
C GLY A 540 10.58 -24.36 -9.09
N ASP A 541 11.41 -23.39 -9.48
CA ASP A 541 12.13 -22.54 -8.51
C ASP A 541 11.34 -21.32 -8.05
N LYS A 542 10.18 -21.07 -8.65
CA LYS A 542 9.30 -19.94 -8.35
C LYS A 542 7.88 -20.46 -8.27
N PHE A 543 7.15 -20.00 -7.26
CA PHE A 543 5.76 -20.39 -7.06
C PHE A 543 4.85 -19.98 -8.22
N VAL A 544 4.73 -18.67 -8.45
CA VAL A 544 3.84 -18.08 -9.46
C VAL A 544 4.44 -16.80 -10.05
N ASP A 545 3.91 -16.39 -11.19
CA ASP A 545 4.00 -15.01 -11.66
C ASP A 545 2.96 -14.17 -10.89
N TRP A 546 3.45 -13.30 -10.01
CA TRP A 546 2.64 -12.49 -9.11
C TRP A 546 1.92 -11.31 -9.78
N ARG A 547 1.99 -11.15 -11.11
CA ARG A 547 1.31 -10.04 -11.80
C ARG A 547 -0.18 -10.00 -11.46
N GLY A 548 -0.64 -8.85 -10.99
CA GLY A 548 -2.04 -8.55 -10.72
C GLY A 548 -2.19 -7.42 -9.70
N ILE A 549 -3.34 -6.75 -9.72
CA ILE A 549 -3.57 -5.53 -8.92
C ILE A 549 -3.36 -5.77 -7.41
N ALA A 550 -3.67 -6.97 -6.89
CA ALA A 550 -3.50 -7.29 -5.47
C ALA A 550 -2.05 -7.27 -4.97
N PHE A 551 -1.11 -7.46 -5.90
CA PHE A 551 0.31 -7.69 -5.63
C PHE A 551 1.13 -6.56 -6.22
N ASP A 552 1.45 -6.61 -7.51
CA ASP A 552 2.35 -5.65 -8.18
C ASP A 552 1.62 -4.42 -8.74
N GLY A 553 0.28 -4.39 -8.67
CA GLY A 553 -0.54 -3.28 -9.16
C GLY A 553 -0.83 -3.33 -10.66
N SER A 554 -0.38 -4.36 -11.38
CA SER A 554 -0.62 -4.49 -12.82
C SER A 554 -2.09 -4.77 -13.13
N HIS A 555 -2.61 -4.08 -14.15
CA HIS A 555 -4.00 -4.22 -14.61
C HIS A 555 -4.07 -5.21 -15.78
N GLY A 556 -5.21 -5.86 -15.96
CA GLY A 556 -5.46 -6.77 -17.08
C GLY A 556 -4.59 -8.04 -17.10
N THR A 557 -3.91 -8.31 -15.98
CA THR A 557 -3.09 -9.48 -15.72
C THR A 557 -3.67 -10.25 -14.54
N HIS A 558 -3.33 -11.54 -14.46
CA HIS A 558 -3.76 -12.42 -13.38
C HIS A 558 -2.57 -13.24 -12.93
N THR A 559 -2.59 -13.65 -11.67
CA THR A 559 -1.60 -14.54 -11.08
C THR A 559 -1.63 -15.87 -11.85
N SER A 560 -0.47 -16.32 -12.32
CA SER A 560 -0.38 -17.52 -13.15
C SER A 560 0.74 -18.43 -12.66
N ILE A 561 0.52 -19.75 -12.74
CA ILE A 561 1.55 -20.73 -12.39
C ILE A 561 2.77 -20.59 -13.32
N VAL A 562 3.96 -20.81 -12.77
CA VAL A 562 5.23 -20.81 -13.51
C VAL A 562 6.03 -22.07 -13.16
N GLY A 563 6.99 -22.43 -14.00
CA GLY A 563 7.76 -23.65 -13.85
C GLY A 563 7.26 -24.76 -14.77
N GLU A 564 7.65 -25.99 -14.45
CA GLU A 564 7.38 -27.18 -15.25
C GLU A 564 6.03 -27.78 -14.85
N LYS A 565 5.02 -27.56 -15.69
CA LYS A 565 3.66 -28.10 -15.53
C LYS A 565 3.67 -29.58 -15.89
N LYS A 566 3.84 -30.45 -14.90
CA LYS A 566 3.83 -31.91 -15.10
C LYS A 566 2.45 -32.38 -15.55
N PHE A 567 1.39 -31.81 -14.97
CA PHE A 567 0.01 -32.17 -15.28
C PHE A 567 -0.90 -30.96 -15.31
N ILE A 568 -1.79 -30.95 -16.30
CA ILE A 568 -2.85 -29.96 -16.45
C ILE A 568 -4.14 -30.71 -16.76
N PHE A 569 -5.20 -30.37 -16.03
CA PHE A 569 -6.52 -30.94 -16.24
C PHE A 569 -7.49 -29.88 -16.76
N PRO A 570 -8.47 -30.26 -17.61
CA PRO A 570 -9.42 -29.32 -18.18
C PRO A 570 -10.29 -28.66 -17.09
N ASN A 571 -10.81 -27.47 -17.39
CA ASN A 571 -11.81 -26.81 -16.54
C ASN A 571 -13.19 -27.46 -16.74
N ALA A 572 -13.35 -28.65 -16.16
CA ALA A 572 -14.56 -29.46 -16.21
C ALA A 572 -14.71 -30.26 -14.90
N PRO A 573 -15.93 -30.75 -14.58
CA PRO A 573 -16.12 -31.71 -13.50
C PRO A 573 -15.29 -32.98 -13.74
N MET A 574 -14.56 -33.40 -12.70
CA MET A 574 -13.73 -34.61 -12.76
C MET A 574 -14.30 -35.77 -11.96
N TRP A 575 -15.26 -35.53 -11.07
CA TRP A 575 -16.12 -36.56 -10.48
C TRP A 575 -17.37 -36.74 -11.33
N ALA A 576 -17.75 -37.98 -11.64
CA ALA A 576 -19.01 -38.24 -12.30
C ALA A 576 -20.19 -37.87 -11.39
N ASN A 577 -21.31 -37.45 -11.97
CA ASN A 577 -22.53 -37.20 -11.20
C ASN A 577 -22.95 -38.52 -10.50
N PRO A 578 -23.00 -38.59 -9.16
CA PRO A 578 -23.27 -39.82 -8.43
C PRO A 578 -24.73 -40.30 -8.56
N ALA A 579 -25.63 -39.41 -8.97
CA ALA A 579 -27.04 -39.73 -9.21
C ALA A 579 -27.30 -40.12 -10.67
N GLU A 580 -26.80 -39.32 -11.61
CA GLU A 580 -27.14 -39.44 -13.05
C GLU A 580 -26.04 -40.13 -13.88
N GLY A 581 -24.82 -40.21 -13.36
CA GLY A 581 -23.63 -40.53 -14.14
C GLY A 581 -23.21 -39.38 -15.07
N GLY A 582 -22.06 -39.53 -15.72
CA GLY A 582 -21.55 -38.53 -16.67
C GLY A 582 -20.90 -37.30 -16.01
N TYR A 583 -20.53 -36.33 -16.84
CA TYR A 583 -19.63 -35.21 -16.47
C TYR A 583 -20.09 -33.86 -17.02
N GLU A 584 -21.35 -33.77 -17.46
CA GLU A 584 -21.91 -32.53 -17.99
C GLU A 584 -21.90 -31.44 -16.91
N ASP A 585 -21.29 -30.30 -17.21
CA ASP A 585 -21.07 -29.24 -16.24
C ASP A 585 -22.39 -28.56 -15.86
N ALA A 586 -22.85 -28.80 -14.64
CA ALA A 586 -24.11 -28.27 -14.10
C ALA A 586 -23.93 -26.94 -13.34
N ARG A 587 -22.74 -26.30 -13.42
CA ARG A 587 -22.53 -24.95 -12.89
C ARG A 587 -23.35 -23.93 -13.66
N ILE A 588 -23.55 -22.76 -13.08
CA ILE A 588 -24.27 -21.69 -13.78
C ILE A 588 -23.45 -21.21 -14.99
N LEU A 589 -24.11 -20.98 -16.11
CA LEU A 589 -23.48 -20.36 -17.27
C LEU A 589 -23.55 -18.84 -17.12
N GLY A 590 -22.39 -18.19 -17.16
CA GLY A 590 -22.27 -16.74 -17.25
C GLY A 590 -22.79 -16.22 -18.59
N ARG A 591 -22.93 -14.90 -18.72
CA ARG A 591 -23.31 -14.24 -19.99
C ARG A 591 -22.29 -14.45 -21.12
N ASP A 592 -21.08 -14.90 -20.80
CA ASP A 592 -20.04 -15.29 -21.75
C ASP A 592 -20.05 -16.81 -22.05
N ASN A 593 -21.10 -17.51 -21.63
CA ASN A 593 -21.32 -18.95 -21.83
C ASN A 593 -20.26 -19.84 -21.16
N LYS A 594 -19.58 -19.35 -20.12
CA LYS A 594 -18.64 -20.15 -19.31
C LYS A 594 -19.28 -20.57 -17.98
N PRO A 595 -18.89 -21.72 -17.42
CA PRO A 595 -19.38 -22.18 -16.13
C PRO A 595 -18.71 -21.42 -14.97
N TYR A 596 -19.51 -21.03 -13.97
CA TYR A 596 -19.07 -20.32 -12.76
C TYR A 596 -19.77 -20.83 -11.49
N GLY A 597 -19.13 -20.62 -10.34
CA GLY A 597 -19.68 -21.00 -9.05
C GLY A 597 -19.62 -22.52 -8.80
N PRO A 598 -20.03 -22.98 -7.61
CA PRO A 598 -19.87 -24.38 -7.24
C PRO A 598 -20.82 -25.28 -8.03
N LEU A 599 -20.41 -26.54 -8.23
CA LEU A 599 -21.30 -27.61 -8.66
C LEU A 599 -22.49 -27.75 -7.68
N PRO A 600 -23.61 -28.34 -8.13
CA PRO A 600 -24.71 -28.66 -7.24
C PRO A 600 -24.22 -29.42 -6.00
N ARG A 601 -24.62 -28.99 -4.80
CA ARG A 601 -24.14 -29.55 -3.52
C ARG A 601 -24.38 -31.06 -3.37
N ARG A 602 -25.40 -31.59 -4.05
CA ARG A 602 -25.72 -33.04 -4.12
C ARG A 602 -24.76 -33.84 -5.01
N TRP A 603 -23.91 -33.17 -5.78
CA TRP A 603 -22.91 -33.79 -6.64
C TRP A 603 -21.54 -33.68 -5.99
N VAL A 604 -20.99 -32.48 -5.86
CA VAL A 604 -19.72 -32.24 -5.16
C VAL A 604 -19.92 -31.05 -4.23
N LYS A 605 -19.49 -31.18 -2.98
CA LYS A 605 -19.46 -30.07 -2.02
C LYS A 605 -18.15 -30.06 -1.26
N PHE A 606 -17.34 -29.03 -1.49
CA PHE A 606 -16.20 -28.71 -0.64
C PHE A 606 -16.69 -28.30 0.76
N ARG A 607 -16.14 -28.93 1.79
CA ARG A 607 -16.56 -28.74 3.18
C ARG A 607 -15.54 -27.95 3.98
N GLY A 608 -14.26 -28.12 3.70
CA GLY A 608 -13.21 -27.40 4.41
C GLY A 608 -11.84 -28.02 4.25
N LEU A 609 -10.91 -27.48 5.03
CA LEU A 609 -9.52 -27.90 5.06
C LEU A 609 -9.07 -28.08 6.51
N GLN A 610 -8.55 -29.25 6.84
CA GLN A 610 -7.91 -29.49 8.14
C GLN A 610 -6.39 -29.36 8.01
N TYR A 611 -5.75 -28.78 9.03
CA TYR A 611 -4.29 -28.76 9.14
C TYR A 611 -3.85 -29.77 10.20
N VAL A 612 -3.01 -30.74 9.83
CA VAL A 612 -2.49 -31.76 10.76
C VAL A 612 -1.06 -32.16 10.38
N GLY A 613 -0.13 -32.12 11.34
CA GLY A 613 1.26 -32.54 11.14
C GLY A 613 1.97 -31.86 9.97
N GLY A 614 1.71 -30.57 9.74
CA GLY A 614 2.27 -29.79 8.62
C GLY A 614 1.55 -29.98 7.27
N GLU A 615 0.62 -30.93 7.17
CA GLU A 615 -0.13 -31.24 5.95
C GLU A 615 -1.52 -30.60 5.94
N ALA A 616 -2.07 -30.48 4.74
CA ALA A 616 -3.43 -30.00 4.49
C ALA A 616 -4.31 -31.19 4.07
N VAL A 617 -5.33 -31.51 4.86
CA VAL A 617 -6.33 -32.53 4.55
C VAL A 617 -7.57 -31.85 3.98
N ILE A 618 -7.79 -32.07 2.69
CA ILE A 618 -8.93 -31.53 1.95
C ILE A 618 -10.17 -32.38 2.27
N ASP A 619 -11.25 -31.75 2.73
CA ASP A 619 -12.53 -32.41 3.07
C ASP A 619 -13.64 -31.96 2.10
N TYR A 620 -14.28 -32.93 1.46
CA TYR A 620 -15.40 -32.72 0.55
C TYR A 620 -16.31 -33.94 0.49
N THR A 621 -17.45 -33.80 -0.18
CA THR A 621 -18.38 -34.91 -0.46
C THR A 621 -18.56 -35.08 -1.95
N VAL A 622 -18.77 -36.32 -2.38
CA VAL A 622 -19.25 -36.68 -3.71
C VAL A 622 -20.56 -37.45 -3.53
N GLY A 623 -21.68 -36.80 -3.80
CA GLY A 623 -22.98 -37.29 -3.36
C GLY A 623 -23.07 -37.25 -1.85
N GLU A 624 -23.38 -38.40 -1.24
CA GLU A 624 -23.42 -38.58 0.21
C GLU A 624 -22.10 -39.12 0.77
N THR A 625 -21.17 -39.54 -0.08
CA THR A 625 -19.89 -40.14 0.33
C THR A 625 -18.89 -39.04 0.67
N GLU A 626 -18.36 -39.07 1.90
CA GLU A 626 -17.27 -38.21 2.34
C GLU A 626 -15.95 -38.63 1.71
N ILE A 627 -15.17 -37.64 1.26
CA ILE A 627 -13.82 -37.82 0.73
C ILE A 627 -12.88 -36.91 1.52
N ARG A 628 -11.84 -37.51 2.10
CA ARG A 628 -10.72 -36.79 2.70
C ARG A 628 -9.46 -37.09 1.91
N GLU A 629 -8.68 -36.06 1.60
CA GLU A 629 -7.56 -36.19 0.69
C GLU A 629 -6.34 -35.40 1.13
N VAL A 630 -5.17 -36.03 1.08
CA VAL A 630 -3.88 -35.42 1.38
C VAL A 630 -3.01 -35.38 0.12
N PRO A 631 -2.76 -34.20 -0.46
CA PRO A 631 -1.83 -34.03 -1.57
C PRO A 631 -0.37 -34.04 -1.08
N GLN A 632 0.49 -34.80 -1.75
CA GLN A 632 1.89 -35.03 -1.37
C GLN A 632 2.82 -35.06 -2.61
N TRP A 633 4.11 -34.86 -2.37
CA TRP A 633 5.19 -35.14 -3.31
C TRP A 633 5.99 -36.35 -2.85
N ASP A 634 6.08 -37.38 -3.69
CA ASP A 634 6.97 -38.52 -3.46
C ASP A 634 8.29 -38.28 -4.19
N GLY A 635 9.31 -37.80 -3.46
CA GLY A 635 10.63 -37.52 -4.02
C GLY A 635 11.39 -38.76 -4.50
N GLY A 636 11.05 -39.95 -3.99
CA GLY A 636 11.65 -41.21 -4.44
C GLY A 636 11.11 -41.64 -5.81
N GLU A 637 9.80 -41.49 -6.01
CA GLU A 637 9.13 -41.78 -7.29
C GLU A 637 9.12 -40.59 -8.26
N GLN A 638 9.54 -39.40 -7.81
CA GLN A 638 9.43 -38.13 -8.55
C GLN A 638 8.00 -37.88 -9.06
N ALA A 639 7.02 -38.18 -8.20
CA ALA A 639 5.60 -38.18 -8.56
C ALA A 639 4.76 -37.39 -7.55
N PHE A 640 3.69 -36.77 -8.04
CA PHE A 640 2.64 -36.23 -7.17
C PHE A 640 1.74 -37.35 -6.69
N VAL A 641 1.33 -37.31 -5.43
CA VAL A 641 0.46 -38.34 -4.86
C VAL A 641 -0.75 -37.70 -4.20
N ARG A 642 -1.93 -38.24 -4.46
CA ARG A 642 -3.16 -37.94 -3.73
C ARG A 642 -3.52 -39.15 -2.88
N VAL A 643 -3.34 -39.05 -1.56
CA VAL A 643 -3.81 -40.10 -0.65
C VAL A 643 -5.26 -39.79 -0.31
N MET A 644 -6.17 -40.62 -0.79
CA MET A 644 -7.61 -40.38 -0.74
C MET A 644 -8.30 -41.42 0.14
N LYS A 645 -8.90 -40.97 1.24
CA LYS A 645 -9.82 -41.76 2.07
C LYS A 645 -11.24 -41.53 1.59
N ILE A 646 -11.83 -42.56 1.02
CA ILE A 646 -13.22 -42.59 0.54
C ILE A 646 -14.06 -43.24 1.62
N GLY A 647 -15.05 -42.52 2.13
CA GLY A 647 -15.98 -42.99 3.14
C GLY A 647 -16.85 -44.16 2.65
N PRO A 648 -17.57 -44.83 3.57
CA PRO A 648 -18.51 -45.89 3.20
C PRO A 648 -19.61 -45.35 2.27
N GLY A 649 -20.02 -46.14 1.29
CA GLY A 649 -21.03 -45.75 0.30
C GLY A 649 -21.60 -46.94 -0.47
N GLY A 650 -22.88 -46.88 -0.80
CA GLY A 650 -23.63 -47.96 -1.48
C GLY A 650 -23.45 -48.01 -3.00
N LYS A 651 -22.74 -47.06 -3.60
CA LYS A 651 -22.51 -46.97 -5.05
C LYS A 651 -21.03 -46.71 -5.33
N ALA A 652 -20.54 -47.23 -6.46
CA ALA A 652 -19.20 -46.92 -6.92
C ALA A 652 -19.10 -45.45 -7.36
N LEU A 653 -18.02 -44.78 -6.99
CA LEU A 653 -17.71 -43.43 -7.46
C LEU A 653 -16.79 -43.52 -8.68
N ARG A 654 -16.85 -42.52 -9.56
CA ARG A 654 -16.04 -42.51 -10.78
C ARG A 654 -15.38 -41.17 -10.97
N MET A 655 -14.08 -41.17 -11.27
CA MET A 655 -13.29 -39.95 -11.46
C MET A 655 -12.52 -40.02 -12.78
N ARG A 656 -12.50 -38.92 -13.52
CA ARG A 656 -11.56 -38.70 -14.63
C ARG A 656 -10.26 -38.21 -14.04
N LEU A 657 -9.28 -39.09 -13.97
CA LEU A 657 -7.90 -38.74 -13.61
C LEU A 657 -7.00 -38.72 -14.83
N ASN A 658 -7.47 -39.22 -15.98
CA ASN A 658 -6.86 -39.10 -17.30
C ASN A 658 -8.00 -38.62 -18.24
N THR A 659 -7.71 -37.75 -19.21
CA THR A 659 -8.69 -37.31 -20.22
C THR A 659 -9.30 -38.47 -21.03
N GLU A 660 -8.61 -39.60 -21.11
CA GLU A 660 -8.99 -40.77 -21.89
C GLU A 660 -9.55 -41.94 -21.06
N ARG A 661 -9.43 -41.91 -19.73
CA ARG A 661 -9.78 -43.05 -18.86
C ARG A 661 -10.53 -42.64 -17.60
N GLU A 662 -11.63 -43.36 -17.34
CA GLU A 662 -12.39 -43.27 -16.10
C GLU A 662 -11.82 -44.24 -15.06
N HIS A 663 -11.63 -43.75 -13.84
CA HIS A 663 -11.18 -44.53 -12.68
C HIS A 663 -12.36 -44.78 -11.76
N VAL A 664 -12.56 -46.04 -11.37
CA VAL A 664 -13.70 -46.47 -10.56
C VAL A 664 -13.23 -46.79 -9.15
N PHE A 665 -13.90 -46.20 -8.17
CA PHE A 665 -13.75 -46.50 -6.75
C PHE A 665 -14.97 -47.32 -6.30
N PRO A 666 -14.81 -48.63 -6.04
CA PRO A 666 -15.92 -49.53 -5.75
C PRO A 666 -16.73 -49.11 -4.51
N ALA A 667 -18.02 -49.48 -4.50
CA ALA A 667 -18.85 -49.36 -3.30
C ALA A 667 -18.27 -50.18 -2.15
N SER A 668 -18.32 -49.65 -0.93
CA SER A 668 -17.80 -50.32 0.26
C SER A 668 -18.61 -49.94 1.50
N LYS A 669 -18.79 -50.91 2.41
CA LYS A 669 -19.43 -50.68 3.72
C LYS A 669 -18.52 -50.03 4.74
N VAL A 670 -17.22 -49.98 4.47
CA VAL A 670 -16.19 -49.37 5.32
C VAL A 670 -15.37 -48.39 4.49
N ALA A 671 -14.73 -47.40 5.13
CA ALA A 671 -13.85 -46.48 4.42
C ALA A 671 -12.70 -47.23 3.73
N GLN A 672 -12.26 -46.74 2.58
CA GLN A 672 -11.15 -47.28 1.79
C GLN A 672 -10.15 -46.18 1.50
N ILE A 673 -8.86 -46.51 1.53
CA ILE A 673 -7.78 -45.59 1.20
C ILE A 673 -7.12 -46.01 -0.10
N TYR A 674 -6.94 -45.03 -0.98
CA TYR A 674 -6.30 -45.16 -2.28
C TYR A 674 -5.16 -44.16 -2.41
N ARG A 675 -4.11 -44.54 -3.14
CA ARG A 675 -3.05 -43.62 -3.59
C ARG A 675 -3.22 -43.37 -5.08
N VAL A 676 -3.52 -42.13 -5.47
CA VAL A 676 -3.46 -41.72 -6.87
C VAL A 676 -2.07 -41.16 -7.14
N VAL A 677 -1.24 -41.92 -7.84
CA VAL A 677 0.13 -41.55 -8.19
C VAL A 677 0.16 -40.94 -9.58
N ILE A 678 0.74 -39.75 -9.68
CA ILE A 678 0.74 -38.87 -10.85
C ILE A 678 2.22 -38.62 -11.21
N GLY A 679 2.79 -39.52 -12.02
CA GLY A 679 4.21 -39.60 -12.40
C GLY A 679 4.44 -39.43 -13.90
N GLU A 680 4.90 -40.45 -14.63
CA GLU A 680 4.84 -40.46 -16.11
C GLU A 680 3.41 -40.68 -16.63
N GLY A 681 2.63 -41.45 -15.86
CA GLY A 681 1.21 -41.68 -16.07
C GLY A 681 0.45 -41.55 -14.75
N ILE A 682 -0.84 -41.92 -14.78
CA ILE A 682 -1.69 -41.83 -13.59
C ILE A 682 -2.20 -43.22 -13.19
N GLU A 683 -1.84 -43.63 -11.98
CA GLU A 683 -2.15 -44.93 -11.42
C GLU A 683 -2.92 -44.81 -10.11
N VAL A 684 -3.94 -45.65 -9.93
CA VAL A 684 -4.65 -45.79 -8.65
C VAL A 684 -4.16 -47.07 -7.98
N ARG A 685 -3.50 -46.91 -6.84
CA ARG A 685 -2.89 -47.99 -6.05
C ARG A 685 -3.63 -48.13 -4.71
N ALA A 686 -3.50 -49.31 -4.10
CA ALA A 686 -3.94 -49.52 -2.73
C ALA A 686 -3.11 -48.67 -1.74
N ALA A 687 -3.66 -48.45 -0.55
CA ALA A 687 -2.96 -47.79 0.55
C ALA A 687 -1.63 -48.49 0.90
N ARG A 688 -0.66 -47.69 1.35
CA ARG A 688 0.59 -48.15 1.96
C ARG A 688 0.49 -48.10 3.48
N ALA A 689 1.42 -48.77 4.17
CA ALA A 689 1.56 -48.64 5.62
C ALA A 689 1.77 -47.16 6.00
N GLY A 690 1.03 -46.68 7.00
CA GLY A 690 1.06 -45.28 7.46
C GLY A 690 0.01 -44.35 6.81
N ASP A 691 -0.60 -44.71 5.67
CA ASP A 691 -1.57 -43.83 5.00
C ASP A 691 -2.83 -43.56 5.85
N GLU A 692 -3.27 -44.53 6.66
CA GLU A 692 -4.41 -44.37 7.57
C GLU A 692 -4.13 -43.31 8.64
N GLU A 693 -2.87 -43.18 9.09
CA GLU A 693 -2.48 -42.24 10.15
C GLU A 693 -2.65 -40.79 9.71
N LEU A 694 -2.52 -40.48 8.41
CA LEU A 694 -2.71 -39.14 7.84
C LEU A 694 -4.06 -38.52 8.23
N PHE A 695 -5.10 -39.34 8.37
CA PHE A 695 -6.48 -38.89 8.62
C PHE A 695 -6.86 -38.86 10.10
N GLY A 696 -6.01 -39.40 10.99
CA GLY A 696 -6.23 -39.52 12.43
C GLY A 696 -5.31 -38.66 13.30
N ARG A 697 -4.38 -37.91 12.70
CA ARG A 697 -3.47 -37.01 13.42
C ARG A 697 -4.23 -35.92 14.16
N LYS A 698 -3.70 -35.55 15.33
CA LYS A 698 -4.19 -34.40 16.09
C LYS A 698 -3.61 -33.11 15.50
N PRO A 699 -4.35 -31.99 15.54
CA PRO A 699 -3.79 -30.69 15.18
C PRO A 699 -2.63 -30.32 16.11
N GLU A 700 -1.61 -29.68 15.53
CA GLU A 700 -0.44 -29.16 16.24
C GLU A 700 -0.29 -27.67 15.92
N PRO A 701 0.24 -26.85 16.84
CA PRO A 701 0.45 -25.42 16.57
C PRO A 701 1.35 -25.19 15.36
N ARG A 702 0.89 -24.43 14.36
CA ARG A 702 1.69 -24.06 13.18
C ARG A 702 2.37 -22.72 13.36
N PHE A 703 1.76 -21.81 14.11
CA PHE A 703 2.29 -20.46 14.31
C PHE A 703 2.93 -20.33 15.69
N GLN A 704 4.26 -20.41 15.72
CA GLN A 704 4.99 -20.29 16.98
C GLN A 704 5.00 -18.85 17.52
N GLY A 705 4.55 -18.70 18.76
CA GLY A 705 4.72 -17.48 19.56
C GLY A 705 3.67 -16.38 19.33
N ARG A 706 3.82 -15.30 20.10
CA ARG A 706 3.01 -14.08 19.97
C ARG A 706 3.92 -12.90 19.69
N LEU A 707 3.46 -11.98 18.87
CA LEU A 707 4.16 -10.73 18.59
C LEU A 707 3.64 -9.64 19.51
N VAL A 708 4.53 -8.78 20.01
CA VAL A 708 4.16 -7.73 20.96
C VAL A 708 4.38 -6.36 20.33
N THR A 709 3.36 -5.52 20.36
CA THR A 709 3.49 -4.11 19.98
C THR A 709 3.03 -3.20 21.12
N ARG A 710 3.39 -1.92 21.09
CA ARG A 710 3.05 -0.95 22.14
C ARG A 710 2.03 0.05 21.63
N ILE A 711 0.95 0.27 22.38
CA ILE A 711 -0.07 1.26 22.06
C ILE A 711 0.58 2.65 22.00
N THR A 712 0.31 3.39 20.92
CA THR A 712 0.72 4.81 20.80
C THR A 712 -0.49 5.68 21.03
N ARG A 713 -0.58 6.28 22.21
CA ARG A 713 -1.70 7.13 22.59
C ARG A 713 -1.67 8.46 21.83
N GLY A 714 -2.82 8.89 21.33
CA GLY A 714 -3.01 10.20 20.69
C GLY A 714 -3.13 11.33 21.73
N ALA A 715 -2.80 12.56 21.30
CA ALA A 715 -3.01 13.75 22.12
C ALA A 715 -4.51 14.08 22.25
N ASP A 716 -4.91 14.57 23.42
CA ASP A 716 -6.29 14.98 23.73
C ASP A 716 -6.48 16.50 23.41
N ASP A 717 -6.02 16.96 22.25
CA ASP A 717 -5.96 18.38 21.85
C ASP A 717 -7.19 18.90 21.09
N GLY A 718 -8.24 18.07 20.96
CA GLY A 718 -9.49 18.40 20.27
C GLY A 718 -10.63 17.46 20.68
N PRO A 719 -11.79 17.49 19.99
CA PRO A 719 -12.96 16.66 20.31
C PRO A 719 -12.72 15.15 20.15
N PHE A 720 -11.72 14.77 19.35
CA PHE A 720 -11.33 13.38 19.14
C PHE A 720 -9.82 13.22 19.25
N ALA A 721 -9.39 12.17 19.94
CA ALA A 721 -8.00 11.72 19.99
C ALA A 721 -7.85 10.37 19.27
N VAL A 722 -6.78 10.19 18.51
CA VAL A 722 -6.53 8.95 17.75
C VAL A 722 -5.33 8.21 18.34
N ASP A 723 -5.59 7.07 18.96
CA ASP A 723 -4.56 6.13 19.38
C ASP A 723 -4.24 5.19 18.20
N VAL A 724 -2.95 4.93 17.99
CA VAL A 724 -2.50 3.90 17.05
C VAL A 724 -2.32 2.60 17.82
N LEU A 725 -2.93 1.53 17.33
CA LEU A 725 -2.77 0.16 17.79
C LEU A 725 -1.82 -0.54 16.80
N PRO A 726 -0.48 -0.45 16.98
CA PRO A 726 0.42 -0.79 15.91
C PRO A 726 0.35 -2.28 15.59
N THR A 727 0.21 -2.60 14.31
CA THR A 727 0.35 -3.98 13.84
C THR A 727 1.82 -4.39 13.84
N PRO A 728 2.17 -5.68 14.03
CA PRO A 728 3.55 -6.14 13.96
C PRO A 728 4.24 -5.71 12.65
N PRO A 729 5.39 -5.00 12.71
CA PRO A 729 6.10 -4.59 11.51
C PRO A 729 6.57 -5.82 10.71
N PRO A 730 6.51 -5.82 9.36
CA PRO A 730 6.93 -6.99 8.58
C PRO A 730 8.37 -7.45 8.85
N ALA A 731 9.28 -6.51 9.15
CA ALA A 731 10.67 -6.83 9.48
C ALA A 731 10.84 -7.58 10.82
N GLU A 732 9.87 -7.46 11.72
CA GLU A 732 9.82 -8.10 13.05
C GLU A 732 8.81 -9.25 13.09
N ASN A 733 8.10 -9.48 11.98
CA ASN A 733 7.11 -10.52 11.82
C ASN A 733 7.77 -11.75 11.18
N PRO A 734 7.86 -12.90 11.88
CA PRO A 734 8.50 -14.12 11.37
C PRO A 734 7.92 -14.61 10.05
N TRP A 735 6.64 -14.33 9.80
CA TRP A 735 5.93 -14.73 8.59
C TRP A 735 5.91 -13.63 7.52
N GLN A 736 6.60 -12.51 7.75
CA GLN A 736 6.62 -11.36 6.85
C GLN A 736 5.20 -10.93 6.42
N SER A 737 4.21 -11.10 7.31
CA SER A 737 2.82 -10.83 6.98
C SER A 737 2.63 -9.37 6.58
N TRP A 738 1.98 -9.16 5.43
CA TRP A 738 1.65 -7.81 5.00
C TRP A 738 0.39 -7.35 5.74
N MET A 739 0.59 -6.61 6.84
CA MET A 739 -0.45 -6.17 7.78
C MET A 739 -1.42 -5.11 7.19
N ARG A 740 -2.10 -5.44 6.09
CA ARG A 740 -3.16 -4.66 5.45
C ARG A 740 -4.50 -5.05 6.04
N THR A 741 -4.76 -4.58 7.26
CA THR A 741 -5.97 -4.91 8.04
C THR A 741 -7.25 -4.51 7.29
N SER A 742 -8.23 -5.40 7.25
CA SER A 742 -9.38 -5.25 6.36
C SER A 742 -10.74 -5.56 6.98
N GLY A 743 -10.77 -6.10 8.19
CA GLY A 743 -11.97 -6.39 8.97
C GLY A 743 -11.57 -6.86 10.36
N PHE A 744 -12.45 -6.61 11.34
CA PHE A 744 -12.26 -7.07 12.71
C PHE A 744 -13.58 -7.13 13.46
N ASP A 745 -13.60 -7.87 14.56
CA ASP A 745 -14.69 -7.91 15.52
C ASP A 745 -14.18 -8.30 16.91
N TYR A 746 -14.96 -8.01 17.95
CA TYR A 746 -14.59 -8.26 19.34
C TYR A 746 -15.05 -9.63 19.82
N PHE A 747 -14.23 -10.27 20.64
CA PHE A 747 -14.72 -11.34 21.52
C PHE A 747 -15.56 -10.74 22.65
N GLU A 748 -16.31 -11.60 23.34
CA GLU A 748 -17.10 -11.21 24.50
C GLU A 748 -16.25 -10.43 25.52
N GLY A 749 -16.79 -9.32 26.02
CA GLY A 749 -16.11 -8.42 26.96
C GLY A 749 -15.08 -7.46 26.34
N GLY A 750 -14.77 -7.55 25.04
CA GLY A 750 -13.98 -6.55 24.31
C GLY A 750 -12.46 -6.59 24.54
N LYS A 751 -11.94 -7.41 25.47
CA LYS A 751 -10.50 -7.48 25.78
C LYS A 751 -9.62 -7.95 24.61
N SER A 752 -10.23 -8.67 23.68
CA SER A 752 -9.56 -9.22 22.51
C SER A 752 -10.41 -9.01 21.25
N ALA A 753 -9.76 -8.91 20.10
CA ALA A 753 -10.42 -8.88 18.79
C ALA A 753 -9.79 -9.89 17.84
N ALA A 754 -10.57 -10.42 16.91
CA ALA A 754 -10.05 -11.06 15.71
C ALA A 754 -9.91 -10.01 14.59
N VAL A 755 -8.80 -10.00 13.86
CA VAL A 755 -8.48 -9.04 12.80
C VAL A 755 -8.00 -9.78 11.56
N CYS A 756 -8.68 -9.59 10.43
CA CYS A 756 -8.23 -10.13 9.14
C CYS A 756 -7.43 -9.12 8.32
N THR A 757 -6.58 -9.63 7.44
CA THR A 757 -5.80 -8.85 6.48
C THR A 757 -6.20 -9.22 5.05
N TRP A 758 -6.04 -8.27 4.13
CA TRP A 758 -6.38 -8.49 2.72
C TRP A 758 -5.51 -9.55 2.02
N ASN A 759 -4.35 -9.87 2.57
CA ASN A 759 -3.46 -10.92 2.05
C ASN A 759 -3.75 -12.32 2.60
N GLY A 760 -4.81 -12.49 3.39
CA GLY A 760 -5.31 -13.81 3.76
C GLY A 760 -5.04 -14.25 5.19
N ASP A 761 -4.42 -13.41 6.02
CA ASP A 761 -4.16 -13.75 7.43
C ASP A 761 -5.30 -13.31 8.34
N VAL A 762 -5.50 -14.07 9.41
CA VAL A 762 -6.34 -13.70 10.56
C VAL A 762 -5.51 -13.80 11.83
N TRP A 763 -5.67 -12.79 12.69
CA TRP A 763 -4.95 -12.63 13.94
C TRP A 763 -5.93 -12.46 15.09
N ILE A 764 -5.59 -12.96 16.27
CA ILE A 764 -6.19 -12.49 17.50
C ILE A 764 -5.25 -11.48 18.16
N VAL A 765 -5.80 -10.35 18.59
CA VAL A 765 -5.08 -9.32 19.33
C VAL A 765 -5.68 -9.17 20.73
N ASP A 766 -4.87 -9.39 21.76
CA ASP A 766 -5.24 -9.20 23.16
C ASP A 766 -4.74 -7.83 23.68
N GLY A 767 -5.46 -7.26 24.66
CA GLY A 767 -5.09 -6.02 25.35
C GLY A 767 -5.57 -4.74 24.67
N ILE A 768 -6.51 -4.86 23.74
CA ILE A 768 -7.04 -3.72 22.97
C ILE A 768 -7.92 -2.78 23.80
N ASP A 769 -8.46 -3.26 24.92
CA ASP A 769 -9.27 -2.51 25.90
C ASP A 769 -8.41 -1.54 26.74
N GLN A 770 -7.10 -1.70 26.73
CA GLN A 770 -6.18 -0.87 27.50
C GLN A 770 -6.00 0.51 26.88
N SER A 771 -5.99 1.56 27.70
CA SER A 771 -5.70 2.92 27.23
C SER A 771 -4.23 3.13 26.84
N GLU A 772 -3.35 2.34 27.45
CA GLU A 772 -1.89 2.33 27.27
C GLU A 772 -1.37 0.93 27.60
N GLY A 773 -0.19 0.55 27.10
CA GLY A 773 0.37 -0.77 27.35
C GLY A 773 0.78 -1.47 26.06
N VAL A 774 0.65 -2.80 26.07
CA VAL A 774 1.11 -3.66 24.97
C VAL A 774 -0.04 -4.48 24.40
N LEU A 775 0.03 -4.71 23.10
CA LEU A 775 -0.86 -5.59 22.35
C LEU A 775 -0.14 -6.91 22.10
N GLN A 776 -0.82 -8.03 22.28
CA GLN A 776 -0.29 -9.35 21.94
C GLN A 776 -1.02 -9.92 20.72
N TRP A 777 -0.29 -10.13 19.65
CA TRP A 777 -0.79 -10.62 18.37
C TRP A 777 -0.45 -12.10 18.20
N GLN A 778 -1.47 -12.94 18.06
CA GLN A 778 -1.35 -14.34 17.71
C GLN A 778 -1.90 -14.56 16.30
N ARG A 779 -1.10 -15.09 15.39
CA ARG A 779 -1.58 -15.50 14.05
C ARG A 779 -2.39 -16.77 14.23
N ILE A 780 -3.58 -16.85 13.64
CA ILE A 780 -4.48 -18.00 13.84
C ILE A 780 -4.90 -18.67 12.53
N CYS A 781 -4.80 -17.95 11.41
CA CYS A 781 -5.12 -18.45 10.07
C CYS A 781 -4.30 -17.70 9.03
N SER A 782 -4.03 -18.34 7.88
CA SER A 782 -3.29 -17.77 6.75
C SER A 782 -3.84 -18.24 5.41
N GLY A 783 -3.51 -17.52 4.34
CA GLY A 783 -3.75 -17.97 2.97
C GLY A 783 -5.19 -17.81 2.46
N LEU A 784 -6.07 -17.11 3.18
CA LEU A 784 -7.45 -16.86 2.74
C LEU A 784 -7.53 -15.90 1.54
N PHE A 785 -8.59 -16.02 0.74
CA PHE A 785 -8.73 -15.24 -0.50
C PHE A 785 -9.34 -13.86 -0.25
N GLN A 786 -8.48 -12.84 -0.16
CA GLN A 786 -8.87 -11.42 -0.03
C GLN A 786 -9.94 -11.16 1.05
N PRO A 787 -9.71 -11.49 2.34
CA PRO A 787 -10.63 -11.16 3.42
C PRO A 787 -10.93 -9.66 3.47
N LEU A 788 -12.22 -9.30 3.46
CA LEU A 788 -12.69 -7.91 3.46
C LEU A 788 -13.88 -7.70 4.42
N GLY A 789 -14.11 -8.66 5.32
CA GLY A 789 -15.01 -8.56 6.46
C GLY A 789 -14.81 -9.71 7.44
N LEU A 790 -15.17 -9.46 8.69
CA LEU A 790 -15.06 -10.41 9.79
C LEU A 790 -16.19 -10.16 10.77
N ARG A 791 -16.81 -11.22 11.29
CA ARG A 791 -17.78 -11.18 12.38
C ARG A 791 -17.50 -12.28 13.39
N ILE A 792 -17.69 -12.00 14.66
CA ILE A 792 -17.74 -13.00 15.71
C ILE A 792 -19.21 -13.20 16.09
N VAL A 793 -19.71 -14.43 15.95
CA VAL A 793 -21.08 -14.82 16.30
C VAL A 793 -21.01 -16.03 17.20
N ASP A 794 -21.61 -15.94 18.40
CA ASP A 794 -21.54 -16.99 19.43
C ASP A 794 -20.11 -17.47 19.73
N GLY A 795 -19.18 -16.51 19.82
CA GLY A 795 -17.75 -16.76 20.05
C GLY A 795 -16.98 -17.36 18.88
N ARG A 796 -17.63 -17.58 17.73
CA ARG A 796 -17.03 -18.20 16.53
C ARG A 796 -16.65 -17.14 15.50
N ILE A 797 -15.52 -17.32 14.84
CA ILE A 797 -14.96 -16.35 13.89
C ILE A 797 -15.42 -16.71 12.46
N TYR A 798 -16.17 -15.80 11.85
CA TYR A 798 -16.59 -15.87 10.45
C TYR A 798 -15.83 -14.81 9.63
N VAL A 799 -15.24 -15.22 8.51
CA VAL A 799 -14.43 -14.35 7.65
C VAL A 799 -15.04 -14.31 6.25
N GLY A 800 -15.40 -13.11 5.80
CA GLY A 800 -15.89 -12.86 4.45
C GLY A 800 -14.73 -12.75 3.46
N CYS A 801 -14.53 -13.79 2.67
CA CYS A 801 -13.54 -13.88 1.60
C CYS A 801 -14.21 -13.66 0.24
N ARG A 802 -13.41 -13.54 -0.83
CA ARG A 802 -13.94 -13.38 -2.19
C ARG A 802 -14.68 -14.63 -2.68
N ASP A 803 -14.24 -15.80 -2.25
CA ASP A 803 -14.64 -17.15 -2.68
C ASP A 803 -15.59 -17.88 -1.72
N MET A 804 -15.64 -17.48 -0.45
CA MET A 804 -16.46 -18.08 0.59
C MET A 804 -16.66 -17.17 1.83
N ILE A 805 -17.59 -17.55 2.69
CA ILE A 805 -17.54 -17.24 4.12
C ILE A 805 -16.88 -18.42 4.81
N ALA A 806 -15.71 -18.19 5.41
CA ALA A 806 -14.97 -19.20 6.15
C ALA A 806 -15.30 -19.14 7.65
N LEU A 807 -15.50 -20.29 8.28
CA LEU A 807 -15.64 -20.46 9.72
C LEU A 807 -14.36 -21.08 10.27
N LEU A 808 -13.72 -20.39 11.20
CA LEU A 808 -12.45 -20.84 11.79
C LEU A 808 -12.73 -21.70 13.03
N ARG A 809 -12.38 -22.99 12.98
CA ARG A 809 -12.55 -23.92 14.10
C ARG A 809 -11.21 -24.20 14.79
N ASP A 810 -11.20 -23.98 16.09
CA ASP A 810 -10.18 -24.45 17.02
C ASP A 810 -10.73 -25.70 17.71
N HIS A 811 -10.06 -26.84 17.55
CA HIS A 811 -10.44 -28.13 18.13
C HIS A 811 -9.57 -28.53 19.33
N ASN A 812 -8.43 -27.88 19.54
CA ASN A 812 -7.46 -28.26 20.57
C ASN A 812 -7.30 -27.20 21.69
N GLY A 813 -7.92 -26.03 21.55
CA GLY A 813 -7.95 -24.94 22.52
C GLY A 813 -6.72 -24.02 22.52
N ASP A 814 -5.85 -24.11 21.50
CA ASP A 814 -4.64 -23.28 21.39
C ASP A 814 -4.89 -21.90 20.73
N ARG A 815 -6.14 -21.63 20.33
CA ARG A 815 -6.64 -20.46 19.60
C ARG A 815 -6.21 -20.40 18.13
N GLU A 816 -5.56 -21.42 17.59
CA GLU A 816 -5.26 -21.55 16.17
C GLU A 816 -6.43 -22.20 15.41
N THR A 817 -6.51 -21.94 14.09
CA THR A 817 -7.48 -22.65 13.24
C THR A 817 -6.95 -24.02 12.84
N ASP A 818 -7.57 -25.06 13.37
CA ASP A 818 -7.32 -26.46 13.04
C ASP A 818 -8.10 -26.92 11.81
N TYR A 819 -9.34 -26.44 11.69
CA TYR A 819 -10.23 -26.74 10.58
C TYR A 819 -10.84 -25.45 10.03
N LEU A 820 -10.52 -25.16 8.78
CA LEU A 820 -11.13 -24.10 8.00
C LEU A 820 -12.41 -24.64 7.39
N GLU A 821 -13.55 -24.39 8.03
CA GLU A 821 -14.85 -24.84 7.55
C GLU A 821 -15.44 -23.85 6.54
N VAL A 822 -16.01 -24.38 5.46
CA VAL A 822 -16.79 -23.61 4.51
C VAL A 822 -18.21 -23.43 5.06
N PHE A 823 -18.49 -22.27 5.63
CA PHE A 823 -19.86 -21.93 6.03
C PHE A 823 -20.74 -21.70 4.80
N ASN A 824 -20.25 -20.94 3.82
CA ASN A 824 -20.91 -20.76 2.52
C ASN A 824 -19.87 -20.52 1.42
N ASN A 825 -20.03 -21.14 0.24
CA ASN A 825 -19.20 -20.88 -0.94
C ASN A 825 -20.02 -20.64 -2.22
N ASP A 826 -21.26 -20.16 -2.10
CA ASP A 826 -22.11 -19.84 -3.27
C ASP A 826 -21.58 -18.64 -4.07
N HIS A 827 -20.52 -17.98 -3.58
CA HIS A 827 -19.83 -16.89 -4.24
C HIS A 827 -19.55 -17.25 -5.71
N GLN A 828 -19.77 -16.32 -6.63
CA GLN A 828 -19.48 -16.53 -8.04
C GLN A 828 -18.26 -15.68 -8.39
N VAL A 829 -17.11 -16.30 -8.67
CA VAL A 829 -15.82 -15.61 -8.87
C VAL A 829 -15.39 -15.70 -10.32
N THR A 830 -14.84 -14.61 -10.83
CA THR A 830 -14.24 -14.46 -12.16
C THR A 830 -12.78 -13.99 -12.04
N GLU A 831 -12.05 -13.95 -13.15
CA GLU A 831 -10.66 -13.46 -13.18
C GLU A 831 -10.56 -11.94 -13.02
N HIS A 832 -11.70 -11.24 -13.03
CA HIS A 832 -11.75 -9.79 -13.00
C HIS A 832 -11.49 -9.26 -11.59
N PHE A 833 -10.33 -8.65 -11.35
CA PHE A 833 -9.92 -8.19 -10.00
C PHE A 833 -10.95 -7.32 -9.23
N HIS A 834 -11.64 -6.40 -9.90
CA HIS A 834 -12.46 -5.37 -9.23
C HIS A 834 -13.84 -5.84 -8.72
N GLU A 835 -14.08 -7.15 -8.58
CA GLU A 835 -15.36 -7.73 -8.13
C GLU A 835 -15.43 -8.07 -6.63
N PHE A 836 -14.75 -7.30 -5.78
CA PHE A 836 -14.61 -7.58 -4.34
C PHE A 836 -15.92 -7.96 -3.62
N ALA A 837 -15.81 -8.91 -2.70
CA ALA A 837 -16.82 -9.18 -1.67
C ALA A 837 -16.50 -8.33 -0.44
N MET A 838 -17.33 -7.34 -0.12
CA MET A 838 -17.06 -6.29 0.86
C MET A 838 -18.02 -6.34 2.04
N GLY A 839 -17.45 -6.17 3.24
CA GLY A 839 -18.14 -6.22 4.52
C GLY A 839 -18.16 -7.64 5.10
N LEU A 840 -18.74 -7.75 6.30
CA LEU A 840 -19.59 -8.87 6.72
C LEU A 840 -20.46 -8.33 7.86
N GLN A 841 -21.78 -8.39 7.71
CA GLN A 841 -22.75 -8.01 8.74
C GLN A 841 -23.59 -9.21 9.12
N THR A 842 -24.20 -9.20 10.31
CA THR A 842 -25.18 -10.20 10.75
C THR A 842 -26.38 -9.50 11.33
N ASP A 843 -27.56 -10.09 11.17
CA ASP A 843 -28.77 -9.71 11.91
C ASP A 843 -28.97 -10.60 13.15
N ASP A 844 -30.02 -10.31 13.91
CA ASP A 844 -30.42 -11.07 15.10
C ASP A 844 -31.02 -12.45 14.76
N ASP A 845 -31.45 -12.66 13.51
CA ASP A 845 -31.90 -13.96 13.00
C ASP A 845 -30.72 -14.89 12.63
N GLY A 846 -29.49 -14.37 12.68
CA GLY A 846 -28.24 -15.07 12.40
C GLY A 846 -27.85 -15.12 10.92
N ASN A 847 -28.52 -14.37 10.04
CA ASN A 847 -28.16 -14.29 8.62
C ASN A 847 -26.94 -13.40 8.40
N PHE A 848 -26.17 -13.67 7.36
CA PHE A 848 -24.97 -12.90 7.02
C PHE A 848 -25.18 -12.04 5.77
N TYR A 849 -24.56 -10.87 5.72
CA TYR A 849 -24.73 -9.90 4.63
C TYR A 849 -23.40 -9.34 4.15
N TYR A 850 -23.24 -9.28 2.82
CA TYR A 850 -22.09 -8.65 2.17
C TYR A 850 -22.48 -8.09 0.79
N ALA A 851 -21.69 -7.16 0.26
CA ALA A 851 -21.87 -6.64 -1.08
C ALA A 851 -20.80 -7.20 -2.02
N LYS A 852 -21.19 -7.60 -3.24
CA LYS A 852 -20.25 -7.98 -4.29
C LYS A 852 -20.22 -6.93 -5.39
N SER A 853 -19.04 -6.38 -5.64
CA SER A 853 -18.84 -5.33 -6.66
C SER A 853 -19.08 -5.84 -8.08
N ALA A 854 -19.41 -4.93 -9.00
CA ALA A 854 -19.48 -5.23 -10.42
C ALA A 854 -18.08 -5.25 -11.04
N ARG A 855 -17.99 -5.63 -12.31
CA ARG A 855 -16.74 -5.53 -13.05
C ARG A 855 -16.43 -4.08 -13.38
N HIS A 856 -15.23 -3.64 -13.03
CA HIS A 856 -14.73 -2.33 -13.45
C HIS A 856 -14.75 -2.16 -14.97
N ALA A 857 -15.51 -1.17 -15.44
CA ALA A 857 -15.64 -0.75 -16.84
C ALA A 857 -16.11 -1.84 -17.83
N LEU A 858 -16.62 -2.97 -17.33
CA LEU A 858 -17.09 -4.09 -18.14
C LEU A 858 -18.48 -4.51 -17.67
N THR A 859 -19.27 -5.07 -18.57
CA THR A 859 -20.58 -5.62 -18.23
C THR A 859 -20.41 -6.88 -17.37
N ALA A 860 -21.35 -7.07 -16.45
CA ALA A 860 -21.43 -8.24 -15.61
C ALA A 860 -21.53 -9.54 -16.42
N VAL A 861 -20.85 -10.59 -15.93
CA VAL A 861 -20.91 -11.96 -16.48
C VAL A 861 -21.72 -12.90 -15.60
N VAL A 862 -21.50 -12.88 -14.28
CA VAL A 862 -22.22 -13.71 -13.29
C VAL A 862 -23.26 -12.92 -12.48
N PRO A 863 -24.34 -13.57 -11.99
CA PRO A 863 -25.40 -12.98 -11.18
C PRO A 863 -24.96 -12.10 -10.00
N HIS A 864 -23.90 -12.47 -9.27
CA HIS A 864 -23.48 -11.70 -8.08
C HIS A 864 -22.70 -10.40 -8.42
N HIS A 865 -22.55 -9.99 -9.68
CA HIS A 865 -21.88 -8.73 -9.98
C HIS A 865 -22.76 -7.51 -9.68
N GLY A 866 -22.32 -6.68 -8.74
CA GLY A 866 -22.96 -5.41 -8.42
C GLY A 866 -24.22 -5.58 -7.56
N THR A 867 -24.13 -6.43 -6.54
CA THR A 867 -25.28 -6.89 -5.73
C THR A 867 -25.03 -6.77 -4.23
N LEU A 868 -26.10 -6.54 -3.46
CA LEU A 868 -26.15 -6.83 -2.02
C LEU A 868 -26.70 -8.24 -1.82
N LEU A 869 -26.05 -9.04 -0.97
CA LEU A 869 -26.31 -10.46 -0.80
C LEU A 869 -26.65 -10.78 0.66
N ARG A 870 -27.54 -11.76 0.86
CA ARG A 870 -27.85 -12.38 2.16
C ARG A 870 -27.52 -13.86 2.09
N VAL A 871 -26.78 -14.36 3.06
CA VAL A 871 -26.55 -15.79 3.31
C VAL A 871 -27.41 -16.21 4.49
N SER A 872 -28.16 -17.31 4.35
CA SER A 872 -29.00 -17.84 5.42
C SER A 872 -28.18 -18.20 6.66
N ARG A 873 -28.82 -18.18 7.83
CA ARG A 873 -28.17 -18.50 9.13
C ARG A 873 -27.40 -19.82 9.21
N ASP A 874 -27.75 -20.78 8.36
CA ASP A 874 -27.13 -22.09 8.27
C ASP A 874 -26.13 -22.22 7.11
N GLY A 875 -25.86 -21.12 6.39
CA GLY A 875 -24.97 -21.10 5.23
C GLY A 875 -25.53 -21.82 3.99
N SER A 876 -26.78 -22.30 4.05
CA SER A 876 -27.34 -23.18 3.04
C SER A 876 -27.66 -22.50 1.72
N LYS A 877 -27.89 -21.18 1.73
CA LYS A 877 -28.39 -20.44 0.56
C LYS A 877 -27.92 -18.99 0.57
N THR A 878 -27.69 -18.44 -0.63
CA THR A 878 -27.48 -17.01 -0.87
C THR A 878 -28.61 -16.40 -1.70
N ASP A 879 -29.15 -15.26 -1.25
CA ASP A 879 -30.17 -14.46 -1.93
C ASP A 879 -29.62 -13.09 -2.37
N ILE A 880 -30.07 -12.58 -3.52
CA ILE A 880 -29.79 -11.21 -3.98
C ILE A 880 -30.87 -10.26 -3.45
N LEU A 881 -30.47 -9.28 -2.63
CA LEU A 881 -31.37 -8.32 -2.00
C LEU A 881 -31.51 -7.00 -2.78
N ALA A 882 -30.49 -6.62 -3.55
CA ALA A 882 -30.51 -5.42 -4.40
C ALA A 882 -29.46 -5.52 -5.50
N THR A 883 -29.63 -4.78 -6.60
CA THR A 883 -28.74 -4.76 -7.76
C THR A 883 -28.37 -3.34 -8.18
N GLY A 884 -27.43 -3.19 -9.12
CA GLY A 884 -27.09 -1.88 -9.70
C GLY A 884 -26.02 -1.12 -8.92
N PHE A 885 -25.13 -1.83 -8.22
CA PHE A 885 -23.92 -1.25 -7.63
C PHE A 885 -22.72 -1.41 -8.57
N ARG A 886 -21.74 -0.50 -8.49
CA ARG A 886 -20.51 -0.56 -9.28
C ARG A 886 -19.33 -1.14 -8.49
N ALA A 887 -18.94 -0.46 -7.43
CA ALA A 887 -17.80 -0.80 -6.58
C ALA A 887 -18.21 -0.53 -5.13
N ALA A 888 -19.03 -1.41 -4.58
CA ALA A 888 -19.52 -1.26 -3.22
C ALA A 888 -18.39 -1.54 -2.22
N ASN A 889 -18.20 -0.68 -1.21
CA ASN A 889 -17.12 -0.79 -0.22
C ASN A 889 -17.61 -0.84 1.23
N GLY A 890 -18.92 -0.77 1.44
CA GLY A 890 -19.52 -0.74 2.76
C GLY A 890 -20.91 -1.33 2.76
N VAL A 891 -21.22 -2.09 3.80
CA VAL A 891 -22.56 -2.60 4.11
C VAL A 891 -22.83 -2.26 5.56
N CYS A 892 -23.90 -1.52 5.80
CA CYS A 892 -24.45 -1.27 7.13
C CYS A 892 -25.85 -1.88 7.17
N LEU A 893 -26.15 -2.66 8.21
CA LEU A 893 -27.51 -3.10 8.51
C LEU A 893 -28.14 -2.06 9.45
N ASN A 894 -29.29 -1.53 9.08
CA ASN A 894 -30.04 -0.59 9.92
C ASN A 894 -30.91 -1.33 10.93
N PRO A 895 -31.25 -0.70 12.07
CA PRO A 895 -32.16 -1.29 13.06
C PRO A 895 -33.56 -1.65 12.52
N ASP A 896 -33.99 -1.02 11.43
CA ASP A 896 -35.27 -1.30 10.77
C ASP A 896 -35.21 -2.45 9.73
N GLY A 897 -34.07 -3.13 9.62
CA GLY A 897 -33.85 -4.23 8.67
C GLY A 897 -33.52 -3.79 7.24
N THR A 898 -33.51 -2.48 6.95
CA THR A 898 -32.98 -1.94 5.69
C THR A 898 -31.44 -1.85 5.75
N PHE A 899 -30.82 -1.44 4.64
CA PHE A 899 -29.36 -1.41 4.55
C PHE A 899 -28.85 -0.05 4.09
N ILE A 900 -27.57 0.20 4.31
CA ILE A 900 -26.83 1.26 3.64
C ILE A 900 -25.67 0.64 2.88
N VAL A 901 -25.55 0.98 1.60
CA VAL A 901 -24.47 0.51 0.72
C VAL A 901 -23.79 1.70 0.06
N THR A 902 -22.48 1.84 0.27
CA THR A 902 -21.68 2.85 -0.43
C THR A 902 -21.29 2.38 -1.81
N ASP A 903 -21.08 3.31 -2.74
CA ASP A 903 -20.68 2.97 -4.10
C ASP A 903 -19.82 4.09 -4.71
N GLN A 904 -18.84 3.73 -5.52
CA GLN A 904 -17.83 4.67 -6.04
C GLN A 904 -18.17 5.23 -7.42
N GLU A 905 -17.69 6.43 -7.71
CA GLU A 905 -17.78 7.13 -9.00
C GLU A 905 -17.19 6.30 -10.13
N GLY A 906 -17.90 6.20 -11.25
CA GLY A 906 -17.38 5.66 -12.50
C GLY A 906 -18.46 5.55 -13.57
N HIS A 907 -18.38 4.51 -14.41
CA HIS A 907 -19.39 4.25 -15.44
C HIS A 907 -20.75 4.04 -14.79
N TRP A 908 -21.78 4.78 -15.25
CA TRP A 908 -23.13 4.82 -14.68
C TRP A 908 -23.25 5.30 -13.23
N ASN A 909 -22.16 5.78 -12.64
CA ASN A 909 -22.12 6.34 -11.29
C ASN A 909 -21.52 7.75 -11.35
N PRO A 910 -22.36 8.81 -11.50
CA PRO A 910 -21.91 10.18 -11.72
C PRO A 910 -20.88 10.67 -10.69
N LYS A 911 -21.06 10.29 -9.43
CA LYS A 911 -20.19 10.56 -8.28
C LYS A 911 -20.23 9.38 -7.30
N ASN A 912 -19.41 9.45 -6.25
CA ASN A 912 -19.55 8.54 -5.12
C ASN A 912 -20.94 8.73 -4.51
N ARG A 913 -21.48 7.71 -3.84
CA ARG A 913 -22.82 7.79 -3.26
C ARG A 913 -22.99 6.91 -2.03
N ILE A 914 -23.90 7.33 -1.16
CA ILE A 914 -24.43 6.54 -0.05
C ILE A 914 -25.87 6.16 -0.44
N ASN A 915 -26.18 4.86 -0.53
CA ASN A 915 -27.52 4.40 -0.89
C ASN A 915 -28.25 3.90 0.35
N TRP A 916 -29.49 4.35 0.56
CA TRP A 916 -30.41 3.70 1.49
C TRP A 916 -31.14 2.57 0.75
N VAL A 917 -30.86 1.34 1.15
CA VAL A 917 -31.22 0.12 0.42
C VAL A 917 -32.40 -0.60 1.09
N LYS A 918 -33.51 -0.75 0.36
CA LYS A 918 -34.72 -1.38 0.92
C LYS A 918 -34.55 -2.89 1.06
N GLY A 919 -33.79 -3.51 0.16
CA GLY A 919 -33.49 -4.94 0.20
C GLY A 919 -34.64 -5.81 -0.29
N THR A 920 -35.52 -5.28 -1.16
CA THR A 920 -36.74 -5.98 -1.61
C THR A 920 -36.50 -7.00 -2.73
N GLY A 921 -35.24 -7.27 -3.09
CA GLY A 921 -34.84 -8.28 -4.06
C GLY A 921 -34.20 -7.72 -5.32
N LYS A 922 -34.01 -8.58 -6.33
CA LYS A 922 -33.27 -8.26 -7.57
C LYS A 922 -33.72 -7.02 -8.36
N ASN A 923 -34.97 -6.58 -8.18
CA ASN A 923 -35.54 -5.41 -8.83
C ASN A 923 -35.33 -4.11 -8.04
N ASP A 924 -34.81 -4.18 -6.80
CA ASP A 924 -34.39 -3.01 -6.05
C ASP A 924 -33.05 -2.51 -6.63
N PHE A 925 -33.15 -1.56 -7.56
CA PHE A 925 -32.07 -1.21 -8.47
C PHE A 925 -31.51 0.18 -8.21
N TYR A 926 -30.18 0.24 -8.10
CA TYR A 926 -29.44 1.45 -7.77
C TYR A 926 -28.69 2.02 -8.98
N GLY A 927 -29.05 1.72 -10.22
CA GLY A 927 -28.69 2.61 -11.34
C GLY A 927 -27.39 2.32 -12.12
N ASN A 928 -26.49 1.43 -11.66
CA ASN A 928 -25.34 1.01 -12.47
C ASN A 928 -25.78 -0.02 -13.53
N MET A 929 -25.81 0.39 -14.79
CA MET A 929 -26.25 -0.46 -15.91
C MET A 929 -25.23 -1.55 -16.31
N PHE A 930 -24.01 -1.54 -15.75
CA PHE A 930 -23.02 -2.59 -15.99
C PHE A 930 -23.10 -3.74 -14.96
N GLY A 931 -23.94 -3.62 -13.93
CA GLY A 931 -24.23 -4.71 -12.99
C GLY A 931 -25.04 -5.85 -13.61
N TYR A 932 -25.24 -6.93 -12.86
CA TYR A 932 -26.09 -8.03 -13.32
C TYR A 932 -27.56 -7.78 -12.94
N HIS A 933 -28.35 -7.34 -13.91
CA HIS A 933 -29.79 -7.13 -13.80
C HIS A 933 -30.48 -7.35 -15.14
N SER A 934 -31.82 -7.35 -15.14
CA SER A 934 -32.67 -7.44 -16.34
C SER A 934 -33.19 -6.08 -16.84
N ILE A 935 -32.94 -4.99 -16.11
CA ILE A 935 -33.41 -3.64 -16.47
C ILE A 935 -32.67 -3.12 -17.72
N THR A 936 -33.42 -2.64 -18.71
CA THR A 936 -32.89 -2.11 -19.99
C THR A 936 -33.11 -0.61 -20.14
N ASP A 937 -34.14 -0.05 -19.50
CA ASP A 937 -34.33 1.40 -19.44
C ASP A 937 -33.19 2.03 -18.64
N SER A 938 -32.44 2.93 -19.28
CA SER A 938 -31.34 3.65 -18.66
C SER A 938 -31.75 5.04 -18.17
N SER A 939 -33.03 5.39 -18.12
CA SER A 939 -33.52 6.66 -17.58
C SER A 939 -33.25 6.79 -16.08
N ASP A 940 -33.15 8.01 -15.55
CA ASP A 940 -32.92 8.21 -14.11
C ASP A 940 -34.12 7.77 -13.26
N SER A 941 -35.30 7.69 -13.84
CA SER A 941 -36.55 7.32 -13.14
C SER A 941 -36.58 5.87 -12.65
N VAL A 942 -35.78 4.97 -13.25
CA VAL A 942 -35.71 3.56 -12.82
C VAL A 942 -34.70 3.33 -11.69
N MET A 943 -33.85 4.30 -11.38
CA MET A 943 -32.88 4.21 -10.30
C MET A 943 -33.52 4.69 -8.99
N THR A 944 -33.38 3.92 -7.91
CA THR A 944 -33.64 4.45 -6.56
C THR A 944 -32.59 5.51 -6.22
N SER A 945 -33.02 6.74 -5.95
CA SER A 945 -32.12 7.83 -5.59
C SER A 945 -31.32 7.51 -4.32
N PRO A 946 -29.99 7.78 -4.31
CA PRO A 946 -29.18 7.58 -3.12
C PRO A 946 -29.59 8.56 -2.00
N LEU A 947 -29.11 8.34 -0.78
CA LEU A 947 -29.19 9.33 0.31
C LEU A 947 -28.46 10.61 -0.11
N CYS A 948 -27.26 10.47 -0.69
CA CYS A 948 -26.52 11.57 -1.24
C CYS A 948 -25.51 11.17 -2.32
N TRP A 949 -25.18 12.13 -3.19
CA TRP A 949 -24.04 12.12 -4.09
C TRP A 949 -22.88 12.89 -3.49
N ILE A 950 -21.67 12.34 -3.59
CA ILE A 950 -20.46 12.86 -2.97
C ILE A 950 -19.39 13.07 -4.04
N THR A 951 -19.06 14.32 -4.32
CA THR A 951 -17.95 14.69 -5.20
C THR A 951 -16.61 14.19 -4.65
N ASN A 952 -15.76 13.66 -5.54
CA ASN A 952 -14.45 13.08 -5.20
C ASN A 952 -13.52 14.05 -4.49
N GLY A 953 -13.67 15.36 -4.71
CA GLY A 953 -12.91 16.39 -4.01
C GLY A 953 -13.19 16.39 -2.50
N PHE A 954 -14.40 15.99 -2.09
CA PHE A 954 -14.87 15.95 -0.71
C PHE A 954 -14.59 14.61 0.00
N ASP A 955 -14.91 13.49 -0.67
CA ASP A 955 -14.43 12.16 -0.31
C ASP A 955 -14.16 11.37 -1.58
N ARG A 956 -12.93 10.87 -1.73
CA ARG A 956 -12.51 10.10 -2.91
C ARG A 956 -13.07 8.69 -2.91
N SER A 957 -13.29 8.09 -1.74
CA SER A 957 -13.77 6.71 -1.65
C SER A 957 -14.45 6.43 -0.31
N PRO A 958 -15.78 6.65 -0.20
CA PRO A 958 -16.58 6.24 0.96
C PRO A 958 -16.50 4.74 1.19
N ALA A 959 -16.63 4.30 2.44
CA ALA A 959 -16.46 2.91 2.84
C ALA A 959 -17.65 2.42 3.68
N GLU A 960 -17.42 1.69 4.77
CA GLU A 960 -18.49 1.21 5.65
C GLU A 960 -19.11 2.36 6.45
N LEU A 961 -20.43 2.29 6.61
CA LEU A 961 -21.17 3.14 7.55
C LEU A 961 -21.51 2.37 8.81
N LEU A 962 -21.67 3.11 9.89
CA LEU A 962 -22.04 2.58 11.19
C LEU A 962 -22.81 3.64 12.00
N TRP A 963 -23.77 3.17 12.78
CA TRP A 963 -24.49 3.99 13.75
C TRP A 963 -23.63 4.16 15.00
N VAL A 964 -23.68 5.35 15.61
CA VAL A 964 -23.12 5.59 16.95
C VAL A 964 -24.10 5.03 17.99
N PRO A 965 -23.73 4.00 18.77
CA PRO A 965 -24.60 3.40 19.76
C PRO A 965 -25.02 4.37 20.87
N GLU A 966 -26.18 4.14 21.47
CA GLU A 966 -26.71 4.95 22.59
C GLU A 966 -25.85 4.86 23.86
N ASP A 967 -25.14 3.75 24.05
CA ASP A 967 -24.20 3.53 25.16
C ASP A 967 -22.77 3.99 24.84
N SER A 968 -22.50 4.52 23.64
CA SER A 968 -21.18 5.01 23.24
C SER A 968 -20.66 6.13 24.14
N ALA A 969 -19.34 6.20 24.29
CA ALA A 969 -18.62 7.33 24.89
C ALA A 969 -18.79 8.65 24.09
N TRP A 970 -19.20 8.57 22.83
CA TRP A 970 -19.38 9.71 21.92
C TRP A 970 -20.73 10.40 22.16
N LYS A 971 -20.93 10.93 23.38
CA LYS A 971 -22.22 11.40 23.89
C LYS A 971 -22.98 12.35 22.95
N SER A 972 -22.30 13.31 22.33
CA SER A 972 -22.93 14.31 21.45
C SER A 972 -23.28 13.79 20.06
N LEU A 973 -22.85 12.57 19.71
CA LEU A 973 -23.08 11.93 18.42
C LEU A 973 -23.90 10.64 18.50
N ARG A 974 -24.42 10.26 19.68
CA ARG A 974 -25.30 9.09 19.83
C ARG A 974 -26.47 9.16 18.86
N GLY A 975 -26.81 8.03 18.25
CA GLY A 975 -27.84 7.94 17.20
C GLY A 975 -27.45 8.57 15.86
N SER A 976 -26.27 9.17 15.73
CA SER A 976 -25.78 9.69 14.45
C SER A 976 -25.23 8.56 13.58
N LEU A 977 -25.31 8.75 12.27
CA LEU A 977 -24.72 7.85 11.28
C LEU A 977 -23.32 8.35 10.90
N LEU A 978 -22.34 7.47 10.89
CA LEU A 978 -20.96 7.76 10.47
C LEU A 978 -20.63 7.07 9.14
N ASN A 979 -19.78 7.71 8.34
CA ASN A 979 -19.15 7.12 7.15
C ASN A 979 -17.63 7.14 7.28
N LEU A 980 -17.01 5.98 7.09
CA LEU A 980 -15.56 5.84 7.00
C LEU A 980 -15.09 6.14 5.56
N SER A 981 -13.86 6.63 5.40
CA SER A 981 -13.27 6.90 4.08
C SER A 981 -11.97 6.14 3.87
N TYR A 982 -12.02 5.21 2.91
CA TYR A 982 -10.84 4.57 2.34
C TYR A 982 -9.99 5.59 1.56
N GLY A 983 -10.64 6.53 0.87
CA GLY A 983 -9.97 7.45 -0.03
C GLY A 983 -9.06 8.43 0.69
N TYR A 984 -9.55 9.02 1.77
CA TYR A 984 -8.87 10.10 2.50
C TYR A 984 -8.38 9.71 3.90
N GLY A 985 -8.79 8.56 4.43
CA GLY A 985 -8.49 8.20 5.82
C GLY A 985 -9.16 9.19 6.76
N LYS A 986 -10.46 9.38 6.62
CA LYS A 986 -11.27 10.32 7.43
C LYS A 986 -12.56 9.63 7.88
N ILE A 987 -13.27 10.29 8.80
CA ILE A 987 -14.61 9.88 9.24
C ILE A 987 -15.54 11.08 9.10
N TYR A 988 -16.77 10.82 8.68
CA TYR A 988 -17.78 11.83 8.41
C TYR A 988 -19.04 11.50 9.20
N VAL A 989 -19.74 12.51 9.71
CA VAL A 989 -21.14 12.37 10.13
C VAL A 989 -22.04 12.51 8.90
N VAL A 990 -23.16 11.78 8.90
CA VAL A 990 -24.11 11.71 7.78
C VAL A 990 -25.48 12.26 8.22
N PRO A 991 -25.66 13.60 8.33
CA PRO A 991 -26.95 14.19 8.64
C PRO A 991 -27.96 13.91 7.52
N HIS A 992 -29.16 13.45 7.88
CA HIS A 992 -30.19 13.05 6.91
C HIS A 992 -31.61 13.23 7.46
N GLU A 993 -32.58 13.17 6.55
CA GLU A 993 -34.02 13.17 6.79
C GLU A 993 -34.72 12.14 5.90
N LYS A 994 -35.99 11.85 6.19
CA LYS A 994 -36.85 11.01 5.37
C LYS A 994 -38.11 11.79 4.97
N VAL A 995 -38.23 12.11 3.68
CA VAL A 995 -39.34 12.92 3.12
C VAL A 995 -40.07 12.12 2.05
N ASN A 996 -41.37 11.88 2.23
CA ASN A 996 -42.19 11.06 1.33
C ASN A 996 -41.57 9.68 1.01
N GLY A 997 -40.95 9.04 2.02
CA GLY A 997 -40.30 7.74 1.88
C GLY A 997 -38.89 7.76 1.26
N GLN A 998 -38.43 8.87 0.68
CA GLN A 998 -37.04 9.05 0.23
C GLN A 998 -36.18 9.52 1.40
N VAL A 999 -35.06 8.82 1.64
CA VAL A 999 -34.03 9.30 2.57
C VAL A 999 -33.07 10.19 1.79
N GLN A 1000 -32.78 11.38 2.31
CA GLN A 1000 -31.88 12.33 1.69
C GLN A 1000 -31.05 13.05 2.75
N GLY A 1001 -29.85 13.48 2.39
CA GLY A 1001 -28.93 14.05 3.37
C GLY A 1001 -27.57 14.35 2.76
N GLY A 1002 -26.55 14.39 3.61
CA GLY A 1002 -25.18 14.66 3.18
C GLY A 1002 -24.13 14.16 4.14
N MET A 1003 -22.89 14.54 3.90
CA MET A 1003 -21.75 14.23 4.76
C MET A 1003 -21.09 15.50 5.27
N CYS A 1004 -20.61 15.48 6.51
CA CYS A 1004 -19.72 16.49 7.07
C CYS A 1004 -18.53 15.80 7.74
N GLU A 1005 -17.32 16.27 7.48
CA GLU A 1005 -16.09 15.72 8.06
C GLU A 1005 -16.06 15.93 9.59
N LEU A 1006 -15.60 14.91 10.33
CA LEU A 1006 -15.29 15.04 11.75
C LEU A 1006 -13.95 15.77 11.95
N PRO A 1007 -13.84 16.66 12.95
CA PRO A 1007 -12.67 17.53 13.13
C PRO A 1007 -11.47 16.81 13.80
N PHE A 1008 -10.77 15.96 13.06
CA PHE A 1008 -9.48 15.39 13.48
C PHE A 1008 -8.55 15.16 12.28
N LYS A 1009 -7.27 14.89 12.55
CA LYS A 1009 -6.27 14.66 11.48
C LYS A 1009 -6.53 13.34 10.76
N GLN A 1010 -6.45 13.37 9.43
CA GLN A 1010 -6.58 12.17 8.60
C GLN A 1010 -5.60 11.05 9.02
N PHE A 1011 -6.07 9.80 8.93
CA PHE A 1011 -5.26 8.60 9.12
C PHE A 1011 -4.19 8.45 8.04
N PRO A 1012 -3.07 7.76 8.29
CA PRO A 1012 -2.00 7.56 7.30
C PRO A 1012 -2.33 6.47 6.25
N THR A 1013 -3.43 5.74 6.44
CA THR A 1013 -3.99 4.74 5.50
C THR A 1013 -5.47 5.01 5.26
N GLY A 1014 -6.06 4.36 4.26
CA GLY A 1014 -7.51 4.37 4.06
C GLY A 1014 -8.21 3.58 5.16
N VAL A 1015 -9.28 4.09 5.75
CA VAL A 1015 -10.02 3.40 6.82
C VAL A 1015 -11.37 2.96 6.27
N MET A 1016 -11.69 1.67 6.42
CA MET A 1016 -12.84 1.09 5.73
C MET A 1016 -13.74 0.19 6.57
N ARG A 1017 -13.30 -0.22 7.78
CA ARG A 1017 -14.15 -0.94 8.74
C ARG A 1017 -14.03 -0.31 10.10
N GLY A 1018 -15.14 -0.27 10.84
CA GLY A 1018 -15.17 0.29 12.19
C GLY A 1018 -16.24 -0.34 13.05
N ARG A 1019 -15.98 -0.41 14.36
CA ARG A 1019 -16.89 -0.95 15.36
C ARG A 1019 -16.71 -0.16 16.65
N PHE A 1020 -17.81 0.09 17.36
CA PHE A 1020 -17.75 0.61 18.71
C PHE A 1020 -17.43 -0.52 19.67
N HIS A 1021 -16.50 -0.28 20.58
CA HIS A 1021 -16.05 -1.27 21.54
C HIS A 1021 -17.05 -1.39 22.69
N PRO A 1022 -17.47 -2.62 23.08
CA PRO A 1022 -18.57 -2.84 24.03
C PRO A 1022 -18.24 -2.44 25.48
N GLY A 1023 -16.95 -2.34 25.84
CA GLY A 1023 -16.51 -1.91 27.17
C GLY A 1023 -16.34 -0.40 27.32
N ASP A 1024 -15.38 0.20 26.62
CA ASP A 1024 -15.07 1.63 26.71
C ASP A 1024 -15.98 2.56 25.87
N GLY A 1025 -16.83 2.02 24.99
CA GLY A 1025 -17.76 2.78 24.15
C GLY A 1025 -17.09 3.64 23.07
N GLN A 1026 -15.79 3.45 22.79
CA GLN A 1026 -15.03 4.22 21.79
C GLN A 1026 -15.07 3.54 20.42
N LEU A 1027 -14.78 4.30 19.36
CA LEU A 1027 -14.75 3.77 18.00
C LEU A 1027 -13.36 3.18 17.70
N TYR A 1028 -13.30 1.93 17.27
CA TYR A 1028 -12.10 1.37 16.67
C TYR A 1028 -12.28 1.27 15.16
N ALA A 1029 -11.19 1.42 14.43
CA ALA A 1029 -11.23 1.37 12.98
C ALA A 1029 -9.97 0.76 12.38
N CYS A 1030 -10.12 0.05 11.28
CA CYS A 1030 -9.02 -0.52 10.52
C CYS A 1030 -9.15 -0.22 9.02
N GLY A 1031 -8.04 -0.38 8.32
CA GLY A 1031 -8.05 -0.32 6.87
C GLY A 1031 -6.67 -0.40 6.26
N MET A 1032 -6.61 -0.12 4.95
CA MET A 1032 -5.47 -0.39 4.12
C MET A 1032 -5.33 0.57 2.94
N PHE A 1033 -4.21 0.45 2.24
CA PHE A 1033 -3.99 1.00 0.92
C PHE A 1033 -3.62 -0.10 -0.08
N ALA A 1034 -4.33 -0.14 -1.20
CA ALA A 1034 -4.26 -1.22 -2.17
C ALA A 1034 -4.35 -0.76 -3.64
N TRP A 1035 -5.22 0.21 -3.94
CA TRP A 1035 -5.40 0.75 -5.30
C TRP A 1035 -5.30 2.28 -5.34
N ALA A 1036 -6.44 2.98 -5.24
CA ALA A 1036 -6.56 4.41 -5.44
C ALA A 1036 -6.98 5.09 -4.14
N GLY A 1037 -6.12 5.94 -3.61
CA GLY A 1037 -6.32 6.65 -2.36
C GLY A 1037 -5.24 7.71 -2.17
N ASN A 1038 -5.50 8.67 -1.29
CA ASN A 1038 -4.52 9.72 -0.96
C ASN A 1038 -3.56 9.25 0.14
N GLN A 1039 -4.05 8.41 1.05
CA GLN A 1039 -3.27 7.79 2.10
C GLN A 1039 -2.58 6.53 1.59
N ARG A 1040 -1.30 6.34 1.93
CA ARG A 1040 -0.44 5.33 1.27
C ARG A 1040 0.22 4.34 2.22
N GLN A 1041 0.04 4.48 3.53
CA GLN A 1041 0.48 3.44 4.47
C GLN A 1041 -0.30 2.16 4.15
N ALA A 1042 0.37 1.01 4.10
CA ALA A 1042 -0.22 -0.22 3.63
C ALA A 1042 -1.45 -0.68 4.44
N GLY A 1043 -1.42 -0.48 5.77
CA GLY A 1043 -2.53 -0.81 6.67
C GLY A 1043 -2.40 -0.16 8.03
N GLY A 1044 -3.44 -0.30 8.86
CA GLY A 1044 -3.46 0.27 10.21
C GLY A 1044 -4.67 -0.12 11.04
N PHE A 1045 -4.52 -0.05 12.36
CA PHE A 1045 -5.56 -0.28 13.35
C PHE A 1045 -5.52 0.83 14.39
N TYR A 1046 -6.68 1.39 14.72
CA TYR A 1046 -6.79 2.65 15.46
C TYR A 1046 -7.93 2.60 16.46
N ARG A 1047 -7.78 3.31 17.58
CA ARG A 1047 -8.88 3.69 18.47
C ARG A 1047 -9.08 5.20 18.39
N VAL A 1048 -10.31 5.64 18.15
CA VAL A 1048 -10.72 7.04 18.12
C VAL A 1048 -11.54 7.32 19.38
N ARG A 1049 -10.96 8.10 20.29
CA ARG A 1049 -11.55 8.46 21.57
C ARG A 1049 -12.26 9.80 21.48
N ALA A 1050 -13.50 9.88 21.93
CA ALA A 1050 -14.11 11.17 22.27
C ALA A 1050 -13.45 11.70 23.55
N THR A 1051 -13.02 12.96 23.54
CA THR A 1051 -12.32 13.60 24.68
C THR A 1051 -13.29 14.31 25.63
N GLY A 1052 -14.52 14.58 25.16
CA GLY A 1052 -15.52 15.40 25.87
C GLY A 1052 -15.58 16.84 25.37
N GLU A 1053 -14.62 17.28 24.56
CA GLU A 1053 -14.66 18.61 23.92
C GLU A 1053 -15.72 18.67 22.81
N PRO A 1054 -16.39 19.83 22.61
CA PRO A 1054 -17.40 20.00 21.57
C PRO A 1054 -16.87 19.75 20.16
N ALA A 1055 -17.61 18.97 19.37
CA ALA A 1055 -17.25 18.70 17.98
C ALA A 1055 -17.87 19.72 17.02
N HIS A 1056 -18.99 20.35 17.40
CA HIS A 1056 -19.77 21.29 16.57
C HIS A 1056 -19.98 20.77 15.13
N VAL A 1057 -20.42 19.51 15.00
CA VAL A 1057 -20.71 18.89 13.70
C VAL A 1057 -22.21 18.82 13.46
N PRO A 1058 -22.67 18.94 12.21
CA PRO A 1058 -24.08 18.83 11.88
C PRO A 1058 -24.53 17.36 11.94
N VAL A 1059 -25.46 17.07 12.84
CA VAL A 1059 -26.04 15.73 13.09
C VAL A 1059 -27.44 15.58 12.48
N GLY A 1060 -28.09 16.68 12.09
CA GLY A 1060 -29.39 16.67 11.43
C GLY A 1060 -29.49 17.67 10.29
N LEU A 1061 -30.25 17.33 9.26
CA LEU A 1061 -30.55 18.17 8.10
C LEU A 1061 -32.03 17.97 7.75
N ALA A 1062 -32.82 19.04 7.70
CA ALA A 1062 -34.21 18.99 7.28
C ALA A 1062 -34.54 20.09 6.28
N THR A 1063 -35.34 19.76 5.26
CA THR A 1063 -35.71 20.70 4.19
C THR A 1063 -37.22 20.96 4.15
N ALA A 1064 -37.59 22.23 4.02
CA ALA A 1064 -38.96 22.69 3.87
C ALA A 1064 -38.99 23.84 2.83
N PRO A 1065 -40.16 24.34 2.40
CA PRO A 1065 -40.21 25.34 1.35
C PRO A 1065 -39.38 26.57 1.74
N GLN A 1066 -38.42 26.93 0.88
CA GLN A 1066 -37.48 28.04 1.08
C GLN A 1066 -36.61 27.96 2.35
N THR A 1067 -36.55 26.82 3.05
CA THR A 1067 -35.79 26.71 4.30
C THR A 1067 -35.01 25.41 4.42
N VAL A 1068 -33.82 25.51 5.01
CA VAL A 1068 -32.99 24.36 5.39
C VAL A 1068 -32.66 24.50 6.87
N LYS A 1069 -33.02 23.50 7.67
CA LYS A 1069 -32.67 23.41 9.09
C LYS A 1069 -31.45 22.50 9.25
N VAL A 1070 -30.40 23.01 9.88
CA VAL A 1070 -29.20 22.24 10.25
C VAL A 1070 -29.14 22.12 11.77
N THR A 1071 -29.03 20.90 12.29
CA THR A 1071 -28.93 20.62 13.72
C THR A 1071 -27.50 20.22 14.05
N PHE A 1072 -26.87 20.88 15.02
CA PHE A 1072 -25.50 20.64 15.46
C PHE A 1072 -25.44 19.80 16.74
N SER A 1073 -24.35 19.06 16.91
CA SER A 1073 -24.05 18.25 18.09
C SER A 1073 -23.94 19.08 19.38
N ASP A 1074 -23.55 20.35 19.25
CA ASP A 1074 -23.17 21.23 20.36
C ASP A 1074 -23.70 22.67 20.13
N PRO A 1075 -24.01 23.43 21.20
CA PRO A 1075 -24.52 24.81 21.08
C PRO A 1075 -23.55 25.77 20.38
N LEU A 1076 -24.10 26.64 19.54
CA LEU A 1076 -23.38 27.66 18.78
C LEU A 1076 -23.62 29.06 19.37
N ASP A 1077 -22.68 29.98 19.13
CA ASP A 1077 -22.85 31.40 19.47
C ASP A 1077 -23.93 32.04 18.60
N LYS A 1078 -24.88 32.72 19.22
CA LYS A 1078 -26.05 33.28 18.53
C LYS A 1078 -25.68 34.36 17.53
N ALA A 1079 -24.87 35.34 17.93
CA ALA A 1079 -24.55 36.49 17.09
C ALA A 1079 -23.73 36.08 15.86
N ALA A 1080 -22.74 35.19 16.02
CA ALA A 1080 -21.96 34.64 14.93
C ALA A 1080 -22.80 33.78 13.98
N THR A 1081 -23.75 33.01 14.52
CA THR A 1081 -24.53 32.03 13.73
C THR A 1081 -25.70 32.66 12.98
N GLU A 1082 -26.37 33.66 13.55
CA GLU A 1082 -27.48 34.39 12.91
C GLU A 1082 -27.02 35.40 11.84
N ASN A 1083 -25.71 35.60 11.72
CA ASN A 1083 -25.14 36.34 10.58
C ASN A 1083 -25.29 35.52 9.29
N ALA A 1084 -26.18 35.95 8.39
CA ALA A 1084 -26.37 35.30 7.09
C ALA A 1084 -25.08 35.18 6.25
N GLY A 1085 -24.14 36.13 6.41
CA GLY A 1085 -22.83 36.09 5.74
C GLY A 1085 -21.88 34.99 6.25
N ALA A 1086 -22.20 34.34 7.37
CA ALA A 1086 -21.48 33.17 7.87
C ALA A 1086 -21.77 31.91 7.05
N TRP A 1087 -22.76 31.95 6.17
CA TRP A 1087 -23.28 30.80 5.44
C TRP A 1087 -23.14 30.98 3.92
N ALA A 1088 -22.66 29.95 3.24
CA ALA A 1088 -22.60 29.91 1.79
C ALA A 1088 -23.18 28.60 1.28
N ILE A 1089 -24.11 28.68 0.33
CA ILE A 1089 -24.72 27.52 -0.30
C ILE A 1089 -24.42 27.53 -1.79
N GLU A 1090 -24.07 26.36 -2.32
CA GLU A 1090 -23.82 26.15 -3.74
C GLU A 1090 -24.49 24.86 -4.18
N ALA A 1091 -25.24 24.90 -5.28
CA ALA A 1091 -25.98 23.75 -5.82
C ALA A 1091 -25.53 23.43 -7.25
N TRP A 1092 -25.58 22.16 -7.62
CA TRP A 1092 -25.25 21.68 -8.97
C TRP A 1092 -26.00 20.39 -9.32
N ASN A 1093 -26.12 20.16 -10.61
CA ASN A 1093 -26.65 18.95 -11.20
C ASN A 1093 -25.52 17.98 -11.60
N LEU A 1094 -25.90 16.71 -11.78
CA LEU A 1094 -25.02 15.65 -12.26
C LEU A 1094 -25.72 14.91 -13.41
N LYS A 1095 -24.95 14.18 -14.22
CA LYS A 1095 -25.50 13.34 -15.30
C LYS A 1095 -25.08 11.90 -15.13
N ARG A 1096 -26.05 10.98 -15.03
CA ARG A 1096 -25.79 9.55 -15.05
C ARG A 1096 -25.69 9.07 -16.49
N THR A 1097 -24.53 8.58 -16.87
CA THR A 1097 -24.26 8.15 -18.25
C THR A 1097 -23.34 6.94 -18.26
N ARG A 1098 -23.18 6.31 -19.43
CA ARG A 1098 -22.18 5.26 -19.63
C ARG A 1098 -20.74 5.75 -19.40
N ASN A 1099 -20.47 7.05 -19.54
CA ASN A 1099 -19.13 7.61 -19.37
C ASN A 1099 -18.70 7.57 -17.90
N TYR A 1100 -17.38 7.60 -17.66
CA TYR A 1100 -16.84 7.62 -16.31
C TYR A 1100 -17.13 8.95 -15.61
N GLY A 1101 -17.92 8.90 -14.53
CA GLY A 1101 -18.20 10.04 -13.66
C GLY A 1101 -19.02 11.15 -14.33
N SER A 1102 -19.14 12.27 -13.63
CA SER A 1102 -19.83 13.47 -14.10
C SER A 1102 -19.09 14.72 -13.66
N ARG A 1103 -19.05 15.75 -14.51
CA ARG A 1103 -18.76 17.11 -14.03
C ARG A 1103 -19.97 17.68 -13.29
N HIS A 1104 -19.80 18.81 -12.63
CA HIS A 1104 -20.92 19.62 -12.15
C HIS A 1104 -21.57 20.34 -13.34
N TYR A 1105 -22.90 20.34 -13.38
CA TYR A 1105 -23.72 21.08 -14.33
C TYR A 1105 -24.55 22.11 -13.56
N ASP A 1106 -24.88 23.23 -14.19
CA ASP A 1106 -25.74 24.27 -13.60
C ASP A 1106 -25.31 24.69 -12.18
N GLN A 1107 -23.99 24.71 -11.96
CA GLN A 1107 -23.38 25.04 -10.68
C GLN A 1107 -23.62 26.52 -10.38
N ARG A 1108 -24.27 26.80 -9.25
CA ARG A 1108 -24.73 28.14 -8.89
C ARG A 1108 -24.77 28.36 -7.39
N PRO A 1109 -24.49 29.58 -6.90
CA PRO A 1109 -24.70 29.92 -5.50
C PRO A 1109 -26.20 30.08 -5.21
N TRP A 1110 -26.62 29.74 -3.99
CA TRP A 1110 -27.93 30.10 -3.45
C TRP A 1110 -27.79 31.06 -2.29
N LYS A 1111 -28.56 32.15 -2.31
CA LYS A 1111 -28.49 33.20 -1.31
C LYS A 1111 -29.15 32.76 0.01
N VAL A 1112 -28.39 32.79 1.09
CA VAL A 1112 -28.94 32.75 2.46
C VAL A 1112 -29.42 34.15 2.83
N SER A 1113 -30.73 34.32 2.94
CA SER A 1113 -31.34 35.63 3.24
C SER A 1113 -31.47 35.89 4.75
N LYS A 1114 -31.57 34.82 5.55
CA LYS A 1114 -31.67 34.88 7.01
C LYS A 1114 -31.14 33.57 7.61
N ALA A 1115 -30.53 33.67 8.77
CA ALA A 1115 -30.22 32.53 9.65
C ALA A 1115 -30.85 32.79 11.02
N ALA A 1116 -31.55 31.81 11.58
CA ALA A 1116 -32.19 31.91 12.90
C ALA A 1116 -31.77 30.74 13.78
N LEU A 1117 -31.18 31.03 14.94
CA LEU A 1117 -30.74 30.02 15.88
C LEU A 1117 -31.86 29.73 16.89
N SER A 1118 -32.12 28.45 17.10
CA SER A 1118 -33.08 27.97 18.09
C SER A 1118 -32.67 28.32 19.54
N PRO A 1119 -33.62 28.34 20.50
CA PRO A 1119 -33.33 28.70 21.89
C PRO A 1119 -32.28 27.82 22.58
N ASP A 1120 -32.15 26.56 22.18
CA ASP A 1120 -31.14 25.63 22.72
C ASP A 1120 -29.74 25.81 22.11
N GLY A 1121 -29.61 26.71 21.13
CA GLY A 1121 -28.37 27.01 20.43
C GLY A 1121 -27.90 25.94 19.44
N ARG A 1122 -28.68 24.89 19.16
CA ARG A 1122 -28.21 23.72 18.37
C ARG A 1122 -28.78 23.66 16.97
N SER A 1123 -29.99 24.13 16.76
CA SER A 1123 -30.60 24.14 15.41
C SER A 1123 -30.58 25.53 14.78
N VAL A 1124 -30.02 25.64 13.58
CA VAL A 1124 -30.10 26.86 12.77
C VAL A 1124 -31.04 26.63 11.60
N THR A 1125 -31.98 27.55 11.38
CA THR A 1125 -32.85 27.56 10.20
C THR A 1125 -32.36 28.63 9.24
N LEU A 1126 -31.96 28.19 8.04
CA LEU A 1126 -31.50 29.04 6.94
C LEU A 1126 -32.67 29.31 6.00
N THR A 1127 -32.97 30.57 5.71
CA THR A 1127 -33.95 30.96 4.68
C THR A 1127 -33.25 31.11 3.33
N VAL A 1128 -33.57 30.21 2.41
CA VAL A 1128 -32.97 30.06 1.09
C VAL A 1128 -34.09 30.15 0.03
N PRO A 1129 -34.41 31.35 -0.49
CA PRO A 1129 -35.56 31.54 -1.38
C PRO A 1129 -35.54 30.67 -2.66
N GLU A 1130 -34.34 30.34 -3.13
CA GLU A 1130 -34.11 29.58 -4.37
C GLU A 1130 -34.00 28.06 -4.15
N LEU A 1131 -34.26 27.58 -2.92
CA LEU A 1131 -34.15 26.16 -2.58
C LEU A 1131 -35.06 25.32 -3.48
N ALA A 1132 -34.45 24.35 -4.16
CA ALA A 1132 -35.13 23.43 -5.06
C ALA A 1132 -34.47 22.04 -4.99
N PRO A 1133 -35.11 20.97 -5.50
CA PRO A 1133 -34.45 19.69 -5.66
C PRO A 1133 -33.16 19.80 -6.49
N THR A 1134 -32.11 19.12 -6.03
CA THR A 1134 -30.78 19.10 -6.65
C THR A 1134 -30.04 17.82 -6.29
N TRP A 1135 -29.29 17.25 -7.24
CA TRP A 1135 -28.47 16.07 -6.97
C TRP A 1135 -27.24 16.40 -6.14
N GLY A 1136 -26.76 17.63 -6.16
CA GLY A 1136 -25.67 18.06 -5.31
C GLY A 1136 -25.86 19.47 -4.77
N MET A 1137 -25.49 19.64 -3.51
CA MET A 1137 -25.45 20.90 -2.78
C MET A 1137 -24.29 20.86 -1.78
N SER A 1138 -23.66 22.01 -1.55
CA SER A 1138 -22.75 22.26 -0.45
C SER A 1138 -23.31 23.36 0.42
N ILE A 1139 -23.34 23.15 1.74
CA ILE A 1139 -23.65 24.16 2.76
C ILE A 1139 -22.38 24.36 3.58
N ARG A 1140 -21.73 25.52 3.42
CA ARG A 1140 -20.54 25.92 4.17
C ARG A 1140 -20.91 26.91 5.27
N CYS A 1141 -20.35 26.73 6.45
CA CYS A 1141 -20.50 27.67 7.56
C CYS A 1141 -19.14 28.11 8.11
N LYS A 1142 -19.06 29.37 8.55
CA LYS A 1142 -17.97 29.92 9.36
C LYS A 1142 -18.57 30.70 10.53
N THR A 1143 -18.77 30.01 11.66
CA THR A 1143 -19.39 30.55 12.88
C THR A 1143 -18.51 30.28 14.11
N ARG A 1144 -19.06 30.36 15.33
CA ARG A 1144 -18.38 30.03 16.58
C ARG A 1144 -19.24 29.17 17.50
N GLY A 1145 -18.59 28.35 18.31
CA GLY A 1145 -19.21 27.73 19.49
C GLY A 1145 -19.43 28.74 20.61
N VAL A 1146 -20.29 28.42 21.58
CA VAL A 1146 -20.50 29.26 22.78
C VAL A 1146 -19.23 29.48 23.62
N ASN A 1147 -18.24 28.59 23.48
CA ASN A 1147 -16.91 28.69 24.07
C ASN A 1147 -15.94 29.59 23.27
N GLY A 1148 -16.40 30.22 22.20
CA GLY A 1148 -15.59 31.07 21.32
C GLY A 1148 -14.75 30.32 20.27
N MET A 1149 -14.79 28.98 20.24
CA MET A 1149 -14.08 28.18 19.25
C MET A 1149 -14.59 28.47 17.84
N GLU A 1150 -13.70 28.67 16.87
CA GLU A 1150 -14.10 28.84 15.47
C GLU A 1150 -14.66 27.53 14.91
N VAL A 1151 -15.83 27.61 14.28
CA VAL A 1151 -16.53 26.46 13.68
C VAL A 1151 -16.61 26.67 12.18
N VAL A 1152 -15.78 25.93 11.44
CA VAL A 1152 -15.80 25.86 9.98
C VAL A 1152 -16.23 24.47 9.55
N ARG A 1153 -17.38 24.36 8.87
CA ARG A 1153 -17.94 23.08 8.40
C ARG A 1153 -18.46 23.19 6.98
N GLU A 1154 -18.50 22.06 6.31
CA GLU A 1154 -19.11 21.89 5.00
C GLU A 1154 -19.96 20.62 5.00
N ILE A 1155 -21.25 20.77 4.71
CA ILE A 1155 -22.15 19.65 4.45
C ILE A 1155 -22.26 19.50 2.95
N HIS A 1156 -21.95 18.32 2.45
CA HIS A 1156 -22.07 17.99 1.04
C HIS A 1156 -23.20 16.99 0.84
N ASN A 1157 -24.29 17.43 0.24
CA ASN A 1157 -25.59 16.79 0.37
C ASN A 1157 -26.39 16.77 -0.94
N SER A 1158 -27.51 16.04 -0.93
CA SER A 1158 -28.50 15.98 -1.99
C SER A 1158 -29.89 16.30 -1.42
N VAL A 1159 -30.78 16.85 -2.26
CA VAL A 1159 -32.18 17.16 -1.91
C VAL A 1159 -33.05 16.71 -3.08
N TYR A 1160 -33.91 15.73 -2.88
CA TYR A 1160 -34.79 15.22 -3.95
C TYR A 1160 -36.23 15.66 -3.75
N ASN A 1161 -36.69 15.62 -2.50
CA ASN A 1161 -38.03 16.02 -2.09
C ASN A 1161 -37.92 17.19 -1.10
N ILE A 1162 -38.87 18.11 -1.15
CA ILE A 1162 -39.03 19.17 -0.16
C ILE A 1162 -40.43 18.99 0.42
N GLU A 1163 -40.54 18.93 1.74
CA GLU A 1163 -41.84 18.84 2.43
C GLU A 1163 -42.71 20.05 2.02
N LYS A 1164 -44.00 19.82 1.74
CA LYS A 1164 -44.90 20.87 1.23
C LYS A 1164 -45.49 21.70 2.35
#